data_AF-A0A0F9RVT6-F1
#
_entry.id   AF-A0A0F9RVT6-F1
#
_cell.length_a   1.000
_cell.length_b   1.000
_cell.length_c   1.000
_cell.angle_alpha   90.00
_cell.angle_beta   90.00
_cell.angle_gamma   90.00
#
_symmetry.space_group_name_H-M   'P 1'
#
loop_
_entity.id
_entity.type
_entity.pdbx_description
1 polymer ?
#
loop_
_entity_poly.entity_id
_entity_poly.type
_entity_poly.pdbx_seq_one_letter_code
_entity_poly.pdbx_strand_id
1 'polypeptide(L)'
;MLSFTNNTFNHTKEIHGFTKYEILEIKEYLMKLKSENVEASIVNDFIKSKLQFSSATLELYSKYFKKLTEFFTSFLNPSKSSDYDSVSKYFHFESEILKEIKKISSNLQNYSSNIRNIKRITKNSFSLDDSLKIIKSLLEKSDELISLINPPGKEINTLYDDKIHLWIEINRIKKLNFKLNEIPSIMENWSVIKDLDDFINSINDLPRKKRKKDTKEIILKFQFDEIYEFFRSKDESRITFFSELIYILYFNNIFEEYHREEFINVLERKEITQNLKSFIQPLVNQLIEDYLQVFFQEFEELEVKQTDKEINFKELKNQKISITLPKIVDHYILGLEKKFQEKIHDVNEAEKFEEIANYYYHKIEKFASRINDVEDWVLGIESYLSPYENVTSSLKKIFSNVSSDIFRRKNEYLTFIKTVKDEELRIQLRKFVSSKISEVNNLIRVYEDEASLIIKEEFPQLTKIKEILNDYYSKIQKIKEDVYVKLDSMKSNDVDMYQIIKLWEDNFNRKKQQLTFLISLLINKLFKNFKELIDKEGILFATITEITEQTEKFEGLPLNFALSAFLAEKLTEGELKERISEINAKINQLNNSLGLYQIEQSKLEKILTSRIKLRTGISDSDVNCTVCHKNINFVKDKTITCPFCGSTYHYLCVAFWLSKYNSCPLCQNHFLEPHSELFESEPDHL
;
A
#
# COMPACT_ATOMS: atom_id res chain seq x y z
N MET A 1 36.82 0.69 57.28
CA MET A 1 35.64 1.02 56.46
C MET A 1 35.12 -0.26 55.82
N LEU A 2 33.86 -0.27 55.36
CA LEU A 2 33.31 -1.43 54.64
C LEU A 2 33.54 -1.26 53.14
N SER A 3 33.84 -2.35 52.45
CA SER A 3 33.86 -2.43 50.99
C SER A 3 32.55 -3.05 50.52
N PHE A 4 32.12 -2.82 49.27
CA PHE A 4 30.96 -3.53 48.73
C PHE A 4 31.20 -5.04 48.67
N THR A 5 32.44 -5.46 48.37
CA THR A 5 32.86 -6.86 48.23
C THR A 5 34.23 -7.08 48.86
N ASN A 6 34.64 -8.34 49.04
CA ASN A 6 35.95 -8.71 49.58
C ASN A 6 36.24 -8.17 50.98
N ASN A 7 35.23 -8.10 51.85
CA ASN A 7 35.40 -7.63 53.22
C ASN A 7 36.14 -8.66 54.07
N THR A 8 36.97 -8.17 55.00
CA THR A 8 37.50 -8.96 56.11
C THR A 8 36.86 -8.46 57.40
N PHE A 9 36.17 -9.35 58.10
CA PHE A 9 35.43 -8.99 59.31
C PHE A 9 36.23 -9.50 60.51
N ASN A 10 36.87 -8.57 61.23
CA ASN A 10 37.77 -8.88 62.34
C ASN A 10 38.95 -9.80 61.93
N HIS A 11 39.63 -9.47 60.82
CA HIS A 11 40.71 -10.26 60.21
C HIS A 11 40.32 -11.64 59.66
N THR A 12 39.03 -11.99 59.67
CA THR A 12 38.52 -13.26 59.14
C THR A 12 37.77 -13.03 57.82
N LYS A 13 38.16 -13.76 56.77
CA LYS A 13 37.47 -13.77 55.47
C LYS A 13 36.51 -14.96 55.33
N GLU A 14 36.90 -16.12 55.84
CA GLU A 14 36.15 -17.37 55.74
C GLU A 14 36.11 -18.09 57.09
N ILE A 15 34.99 -18.73 57.37
CA ILE A 15 34.79 -19.57 58.54
C ILE A 15 34.54 -20.98 58.04
N HIS A 16 35.35 -21.93 58.49
CA HIS A 16 35.14 -23.33 58.19
C HIS A 16 34.36 -24.01 59.32
N GLY A 17 33.52 -24.96 58.96
CA GLY A 17 32.92 -25.86 59.94
C GLY A 17 33.99 -26.74 60.59
N PHE A 18 33.87 -27.03 61.88
CA PHE A 18 34.80 -27.92 62.57
C PHE A 18 34.80 -29.30 61.91
N THR A 19 36.00 -29.79 61.63
CA THR A 19 36.24 -31.16 61.20
C THR A 19 35.96 -32.14 62.34
N LYS A 20 35.76 -33.41 61.99
CA LYS A 20 35.57 -34.48 62.99
C LYS A 20 36.73 -34.57 63.98
N TYR A 21 37.96 -34.31 63.54
CA TYR A 21 39.15 -34.31 64.38
C TYR A 21 39.14 -33.14 65.38
N GLU A 22 38.87 -31.92 64.91
CA GLU A 22 38.78 -30.74 65.78
C GLU A 22 37.67 -30.86 66.82
N ILE A 23 36.52 -31.46 66.46
CA ILE A 23 35.43 -31.72 67.42
C ILE A 23 35.90 -32.68 68.53
N LEU A 24 36.68 -33.71 68.19
CA LEU A 24 37.21 -34.67 69.17
C LEU A 24 38.26 -34.02 70.07
N GLU A 25 39.20 -33.25 69.51
CA GLU A 25 40.20 -32.49 70.25
C GLU A 25 39.55 -31.52 71.25
N ILE A 26 38.56 -30.74 70.78
CA ILE A 26 37.80 -29.80 71.63
C ILE A 26 37.08 -30.55 72.75
N LYS A 27 36.48 -31.72 72.46
CA LYS A 27 35.78 -32.54 73.45
C LYS A 27 36.74 -33.08 74.52
N GLU A 28 37.88 -33.62 74.12
CA GLU A 28 38.89 -34.16 75.05
C GLU A 28 39.44 -33.07 75.97
N TYR A 29 39.76 -31.89 75.42
CA TYR A 29 40.27 -30.77 76.21
C TYR A 29 39.21 -30.20 77.17
N LEU A 30 37.96 -30.07 76.73
CA LEU A 30 36.86 -29.64 77.60
C LEU A 30 36.56 -30.65 78.71
N MET A 31 36.70 -31.96 78.44
CA MET A 31 36.57 -32.99 79.47
C MET A 31 37.69 -32.90 80.50
N LYS A 32 38.92 -32.62 80.07
CA LYS A 32 40.08 -32.40 80.96
C LYS A 32 39.90 -31.18 81.87
N LEU A 33 39.49 -30.05 81.32
CA LEU A 33 39.18 -28.84 82.10
C LEU A 33 38.06 -29.08 83.13
N LYS A 34 37.08 -29.92 82.78
CA LYS A 34 35.98 -30.29 83.69
C LYS A 34 36.45 -31.20 84.83
N SER A 35 37.43 -32.07 84.60
CA SER A 35 38.02 -32.90 85.67
C SER A 35 38.92 -32.12 86.63
N GLU A 36 39.45 -30.97 86.20
CA GLU A 36 40.39 -30.14 86.96
C GLU A 36 39.69 -29.06 87.82
N ASN A 37 38.34 -29.04 87.90
CA ASN A 37 37.54 -28.03 88.64
C ASN A 37 37.93 -26.57 88.35
N VAL A 38 38.31 -26.29 87.09
CA VAL A 38 38.76 -24.98 86.64
C VAL A 38 37.60 -23.98 86.63
N GLU A 39 37.89 -22.70 86.93
CA GLU A 39 36.89 -21.62 86.89
C GLU A 39 36.12 -21.57 85.56
N ALA A 40 34.82 -21.27 85.63
CA ALA A 40 33.95 -21.17 84.46
C ALA A 40 34.38 -20.08 83.46
N SER A 41 35.14 -19.08 83.91
CA SER A 41 35.77 -18.04 83.08
C SER A 41 36.75 -18.66 82.06
N ILE A 42 37.65 -19.53 82.51
CA ILE A 42 38.68 -20.17 81.68
C ILE A 42 38.06 -21.12 80.65
N VAL A 43 37.01 -21.86 81.04
CA VAL A 43 36.25 -22.71 80.11
C VAL A 43 35.56 -21.87 79.03
N ASN A 44 34.98 -20.73 79.41
CA ASN A 44 34.36 -19.80 78.45
C ASN A 44 35.40 -19.15 77.52
N ASP A 45 36.58 -18.82 78.03
CA ASP A 45 37.66 -18.23 77.22
C ASP A 45 38.25 -19.24 76.23
N PHE A 46 38.36 -20.52 76.62
CA PHE A 46 38.71 -21.60 75.70
C PHE A 46 37.64 -21.84 74.61
N ILE A 47 36.35 -21.82 74.98
CA ILE A 47 35.26 -21.93 74.00
C ILE A 47 35.30 -20.77 73.01
N LYS A 48 35.49 -19.54 73.50
CA LYS A 48 35.62 -18.34 72.67
C LYS A 48 36.83 -18.41 71.75
N SER A 49 37.98 -18.90 72.22
CA SER A 49 39.18 -19.02 71.39
C SER A 49 39.03 -20.06 70.27
N LYS A 50 38.33 -21.18 70.52
CA LYS A 50 38.09 -22.21 69.51
C LYS A 50 36.97 -21.85 68.52
N LEU A 51 35.97 -21.08 68.94
CA LEU A 51 34.89 -20.64 68.05
C LEU A 51 35.32 -19.60 66.99
N GLN A 52 36.57 -19.12 67.05
CA GLN A 52 37.17 -18.12 66.14
C GLN A 52 36.40 -16.79 66.02
N PHE A 53 35.27 -16.63 66.72
CA PHE A 53 34.28 -15.61 66.41
C PHE A 53 33.73 -14.96 67.68
N SER A 54 33.60 -13.64 67.63
CA SER A 54 33.13 -12.81 68.72
C SER A 54 31.78 -12.16 68.39
N SER A 55 31.07 -11.67 69.40
CA SER A 55 29.88 -10.82 69.22
C SER A 55 30.17 -9.62 68.31
N ALA A 56 31.39 -9.08 68.35
CA ALA A 56 31.81 -7.97 67.50
C ALA A 56 31.76 -8.32 66.00
N THR A 57 32.08 -9.55 65.60
CA THR A 57 32.00 -9.93 64.18
C THR A 57 30.55 -10.07 63.69
N LEU A 58 29.63 -10.53 64.55
CA LEU A 58 28.18 -10.54 64.24
C LEU A 58 27.63 -9.12 64.10
N GLU A 59 28.07 -8.19 64.95
CA GLU A 59 27.72 -6.76 64.83
C GLU A 59 28.22 -6.16 63.52
N LEU A 60 29.42 -6.51 63.07
CA LEU A 60 29.95 -6.05 61.79
C LEU A 60 29.15 -6.59 60.59
N TYR A 61 28.74 -7.86 60.62
CA TYR A 61 27.81 -8.41 59.61
C TYR A 61 26.46 -7.70 59.62
N SER A 62 25.88 -7.46 60.80
CA SER A 62 24.63 -6.69 60.93
C SER A 62 24.77 -5.29 60.35
N LYS A 63 25.89 -4.62 60.61
CA LYS A 63 26.18 -3.28 60.09
C LYS A 63 26.35 -3.28 58.57
N TYR A 64 27.01 -4.29 58.02
CA TYR A 64 27.16 -4.47 56.58
C TYR A 64 25.81 -4.67 55.88
N PHE A 65 24.99 -5.62 56.34
CA PHE A 65 23.67 -5.86 55.75
C PHE A 65 22.75 -4.65 55.84
N LYS A 66 22.75 -3.93 56.97
CA LYS A 66 21.97 -2.69 57.11
C LYS A 66 22.36 -1.66 56.06
N LYS A 67 23.65 -1.38 55.91
CA LYS A 67 24.17 -0.41 54.93
C LYS A 67 23.90 -0.82 53.49
N LEU A 68 24.02 -2.12 53.19
CA LEU A 68 23.73 -2.64 51.87
C LEU A 68 22.23 -2.48 51.55
N THR A 69 21.36 -2.79 52.50
CA THR A 69 19.91 -2.55 52.37
C THR A 69 19.63 -1.07 52.06
N GLU A 70 20.17 -0.16 52.86
CA GLU A 70 20.02 1.30 52.67
C GLU A 70 20.50 1.77 51.29
N PHE A 71 21.62 1.22 50.80
CA PHE A 71 22.16 1.53 49.48
C PHE A 71 21.21 1.08 48.35
N PHE A 72 20.78 -0.19 48.36
CA PHE A 72 19.89 -0.73 47.32
C PHE A 72 18.53 -0.01 47.30
N THR A 73 17.94 0.25 48.47
CA THR A 73 16.64 0.93 48.56
C THR A 73 16.70 2.39 48.08
N SER A 74 17.86 3.05 48.21
CA SER A 74 17.99 4.48 47.90
C SER A 74 18.43 4.74 46.46
N PHE A 75 19.28 3.88 45.89
CA PHE A 75 20.00 4.16 44.64
C PHE A 75 19.71 3.17 43.49
N LEU A 76 19.09 2.02 43.77
CA LEU A 76 18.80 0.97 42.79
C LEU A 76 17.30 0.68 42.61
N ASN A 77 16.43 1.36 43.38
CA ASN A 77 15.00 1.07 43.46
C ASN A 77 14.22 1.46 42.16
N PRO A 78 13.36 0.60 41.58
CA PRO A 78 12.72 0.83 40.28
C PRO A 78 11.71 1.98 40.18
N SER A 79 11.29 2.57 41.29
CA SER A 79 10.14 3.50 41.32
C SER A 79 10.42 4.92 40.80
N LYS A 80 11.61 5.20 40.24
CA LYS A 80 11.98 6.52 39.71
C LYS A 80 12.11 6.60 38.18
N SER A 81 11.98 5.49 37.44
CA SER A 81 12.12 5.47 35.98
C SER A 81 10.81 5.09 35.30
N SER A 82 10.14 6.07 34.68
CA SER A 82 8.96 5.86 33.83
C SER A 82 9.28 5.48 32.39
N ASP A 83 10.55 5.15 32.09
CA ASP A 83 11.00 4.81 30.75
C ASP A 83 11.95 3.59 30.78
N TYR A 84 11.64 2.62 29.93
CA TYR A 84 12.49 1.55 29.40
C TYR A 84 12.86 0.30 30.24
N ASP A 85 12.65 -0.83 29.56
CA ASP A 85 13.11 -2.23 29.75
C ASP A 85 13.74 -2.64 31.09
N SER A 86 13.02 -3.51 31.78
CA SER A 86 13.35 -4.15 33.06
C SER A 86 14.48 -5.19 33.01
N VAL A 87 15.40 -5.14 32.04
CA VAL A 87 16.26 -6.31 31.71
C VAL A 87 17.75 -6.14 32.04
N SER A 88 18.25 -4.95 32.38
CA SER A 88 19.69 -4.78 32.69
C SER A 88 19.95 -3.83 33.86
N LYS A 89 19.61 -4.26 35.07
CA LYS A 89 20.10 -3.55 36.26
C LYS A 89 21.40 -4.19 36.71
N TYR A 90 22.51 -3.52 36.36
CA TYR A 90 23.83 -3.64 36.96
C TYR A 90 24.28 -5.09 37.27
N PHE A 91 24.28 -5.95 36.23
CA PHE A 91 24.50 -7.39 36.38
C PHE A 91 25.80 -7.73 37.10
N HIS A 92 26.92 -7.10 36.73
CA HIS A 92 28.22 -7.43 37.33
C HIS A 92 28.32 -6.94 38.79
N PHE A 93 27.77 -5.76 39.08
CA PHE A 93 27.69 -5.16 40.40
C PHE A 93 26.82 -6.00 41.35
N GLU A 94 25.61 -6.34 40.92
CA GLU A 94 24.68 -7.19 41.65
C GLU A 94 25.23 -8.60 41.86
N SER A 95 25.85 -9.19 40.83
CA SER A 95 26.43 -10.53 40.90
C SER A 95 27.58 -10.63 41.89
N GLU A 96 28.48 -9.64 41.94
CA GLU A 96 29.57 -9.65 42.92
C GLU A 96 29.07 -9.42 44.35
N ILE A 97 28.07 -8.57 44.54
CA ILE A 97 27.44 -8.37 45.86
C ILE A 97 26.73 -9.66 46.31
N LEU A 98 26.01 -10.33 45.41
CA LEU A 98 25.39 -11.62 45.68
C LEU A 98 26.43 -12.68 46.09
N LYS A 99 27.60 -12.72 45.44
CA LYS A 99 28.71 -13.61 45.83
C LYS A 99 29.19 -13.31 47.26
N GLU A 100 29.34 -12.04 47.62
CA GLU A 100 29.74 -11.62 48.97
C GLU A 100 28.67 -11.99 50.02
N ILE A 101 27.39 -11.73 49.75
CA ILE A 101 26.29 -12.09 50.67
C ILE A 101 26.20 -13.61 50.86
N LYS A 102 26.32 -14.40 49.79
CA LYS A 102 26.35 -15.87 49.87
C LYS A 102 27.54 -16.37 50.68
N LYS A 103 28.69 -15.73 50.55
CA LYS A 103 29.88 -16.03 51.37
C LYS A 103 29.64 -15.75 52.85
N ILE A 104 29.08 -14.60 53.20
CA ILE A 104 28.72 -14.27 54.58
C ILE A 104 27.68 -15.25 55.13
N SER A 105 26.70 -15.63 54.32
CA SER A 105 25.67 -16.62 54.69
C SER A 105 26.29 -17.99 55.00
N SER A 106 27.24 -18.45 54.17
CA SER A 106 28.01 -19.68 54.41
C SER A 106 28.82 -19.60 55.70
N ASN A 107 29.49 -18.47 55.95
CA ASN A 107 30.22 -18.23 57.19
C ASN A 107 29.29 -18.30 58.42
N LEU A 108 28.11 -17.66 58.37
CA LEU A 108 27.10 -17.69 59.42
C LEU A 108 26.57 -19.12 59.68
N GLN A 109 26.37 -19.91 58.63
CA GLN A 109 25.95 -21.32 58.73
C GLN A 109 27.04 -22.18 59.38
N ASN A 110 28.29 -22.05 58.94
CA ASN A 110 29.43 -22.74 59.53
C ASN A 110 29.62 -22.36 61.00
N TYR A 111 29.48 -21.07 61.32
CA TYR A 111 29.55 -20.59 62.69
C TYR A 111 28.42 -21.13 63.56
N SER A 112 27.18 -21.15 63.05
CA SER A 112 26.05 -21.77 63.74
C SER A 112 26.30 -23.27 64.01
N SER A 113 26.87 -23.99 63.05
CA SER A 113 27.23 -25.40 63.18
C SER A 113 28.28 -25.60 64.29
N ASN A 114 29.32 -24.78 64.29
CA ASN A 114 30.39 -24.82 65.29
C ASN A 114 29.85 -24.57 66.71
N ILE A 115 28.97 -23.56 66.88
CA ILE A 115 28.31 -23.29 68.16
C ILE A 115 27.46 -24.50 68.61
N ARG A 116 26.67 -25.09 67.71
CA ARG A 116 25.82 -26.26 68.04
C ARG A 116 26.66 -27.47 68.46
N ASN A 117 27.80 -27.71 67.80
CA ASN A 117 28.72 -28.79 68.15
C ASN A 117 29.31 -28.60 69.55
N ILE A 118 29.76 -27.40 69.90
CA ILE A 118 30.25 -27.11 71.25
C ILE A 118 29.11 -27.19 72.28
N LYS A 119 27.92 -26.66 71.99
CA LYS A 119 26.76 -26.73 72.89
C LYS A 119 26.40 -28.17 73.27
N ARG A 120 26.50 -29.11 72.31
CA ARG A 120 26.28 -30.56 72.56
C ARG A 120 27.29 -31.13 73.56
N ILE A 121 28.52 -30.60 73.60
CA ILE A 121 29.59 -31.04 74.49
C ILE A 121 29.44 -30.40 75.88
N THR A 122 29.10 -29.11 75.97
CA THR A 122 29.14 -28.32 77.22
C THR A 122 27.83 -28.30 78.00
N LYS A 123 26.70 -28.69 77.39
CA LYS A 123 25.37 -28.86 78.03
C LYS A 123 24.78 -27.67 78.81
N ASN A 124 25.39 -26.49 78.86
CA ASN A 124 24.72 -25.21 79.16
C ASN A 124 25.67 -24.02 79.06
N SER A 125 25.42 -23.13 78.10
CA SER A 125 25.95 -21.76 78.12
C SER A 125 24.94 -20.80 77.50
N PHE A 126 24.29 -20.00 78.34
CA PHE A 126 23.28 -19.01 77.96
C PHE A 126 23.78 -18.04 76.85
N SER A 127 25.06 -17.66 76.92
CA SER A 127 25.71 -16.79 75.94
C SER A 127 25.79 -17.35 74.51
N LEU A 128 25.74 -18.68 74.32
CA LEU A 128 25.75 -19.27 72.97
C LEU A 128 24.37 -19.24 72.31
N ASP A 129 23.30 -19.20 73.10
CA ASP A 129 21.92 -19.15 72.59
C ASP A 129 21.57 -17.78 72.02
N ASP A 130 22.07 -16.70 72.62
CA ASP A 130 21.90 -15.35 72.08
C ASP A 130 22.68 -15.18 70.76
N SER A 131 23.90 -15.72 70.66
CA SER A 131 24.64 -15.75 69.38
C SER A 131 23.88 -16.52 68.29
N LEU A 132 23.25 -17.67 68.62
CA LEU A 132 22.45 -18.42 67.66
C LEU A 132 21.20 -17.65 67.19
N LYS A 133 20.55 -16.88 68.07
CA LYS A 133 19.42 -16.00 67.69
C LYS A 133 19.87 -14.89 66.74
N ILE A 134 21.00 -14.24 67.05
CA ILE A 134 21.57 -13.18 66.19
C ILE A 134 21.94 -13.76 64.82
N ILE A 135 22.61 -14.91 64.77
CA ILE A 135 22.94 -15.59 63.51
C ILE A 135 21.69 -15.89 62.69
N LYS A 136 20.62 -16.39 63.34
CA LYS A 136 19.34 -16.66 62.66
C LYS A 136 18.76 -15.39 62.04
N SER A 137 18.70 -14.29 62.79
CA SER A 137 18.23 -13.00 62.28
C SER A 137 19.10 -12.46 61.14
N LEU A 138 20.42 -12.68 61.19
CA LEU A 138 21.32 -12.30 60.10
C LEU A 138 21.15 -13.15 58.85
N LEU A 139 20.86 -14.44 59.01
CA LEU A 139 20.52 -15.33 57.89
C LEU A 139 19.20 -14.94 57.23
N GLU A 140 18.18 -14.61 58.02
CA GLU A 140 16.90 -14.07 57.52
C GLU A 140 17.14 -12.77 56.71
N LYS A 141 17.93 -11.84 57.23
CA LYS A 141 18.32 -10.61 56.51
C LYS A 141 19.12 -10.88 55.25
N SER A 142 20.01 -11.88 55.25
CA SER A 142 20.74 -12.25 54.03
C SER A 142 19.82 -12.81 52.97
N ASP A 143 18.81 -13.59 53.36
CA ASP A 143 17.81 -14.13 52.43
C ASP A 143 16.90 -13.03 51.86
N GLU A 144 16.52 -12.04 52.68
CA GLU A 144 15.80 -10.83 52.23
C GLU A 144 16.63 -10.05 51.20
N LEU A 145 17.91 -9.81 51.47
CA LEU A 145 18.81 -9.12 50.55
C LEU A 145 19.07 -9.92 49.27
N ILE A 146 19.24 -11.24 49.36
CA ILE A 146 19.36 -12.09 48.16
C ILE A 146 18.08 -11.98 47.34
N SER A 147 16.90 -11.99 47.97
CA SER A 147 15.61 -11.86 47.27
C SER A 147 15.43 -10.49 46.62
N LEU A 148 15.98 -9.42 47.21
CA LEU A 148 15.98 -8.07 46.64
C LEU A 148 16.83 -7.97 45.36
N ILE A 149 17.91 -8.75 45.26
CA ILE A 149 18.89 -8.69 44.16
C ILE A 149 18.67 -9.81 43.12
N ASN A 150 17.85 -10.83 43.42
CA ASN A 150 17.71 -12.03 42.59
C ASN A 150 16.38 -12.04 41.80
N PRO A 151 16.37 -12.35 40.49
CA PRO A 151 17.55 -12.61 39.67
C PRO A 151 18.39 -11.34 39.48
N PRO A 152 19.74 -11.45 39.47
CA PRO A 152 20.55 -10.34 38.98
C PRO A 152 20.12 -10.03 37.55
N GLY A 153 20.37 -8.80 37.09
CA GLY A 153 20.08 -8.40 35.70
C GLY A 153 20.53 -9.44 34.65
N LYS A 154 19.95 -9.44 33.45
CA LYS A 154 20.39 -10.39 32.42
C LYS A 154 21.77 -9.98 31.91
N GLU A 155 22.70 -10.93 31.84
CA GLU A 155 23.98 -10.71 31.15
C GLU A 155 23.71 -10.38 29.68
N ILE A 156 24.24 -9.24 29.23
CA ILE A 156 24.09 -8.77 27.86
C ILE A 156 25.23 -9.37 27.04
N ASN A 157 24.89 -10.18 26.05
CA ASN A 157 25.89 -10.89 25.24
C ASN A 157 26.41 -10.07 24.05
N THR A 158 25.76 -8.95 23.73
CA THR A 158 25.99 -8.12 22.54
C THR A 158 26.38 -6.70 22.97
N LEU A 159 27.54 -6.23 22.50
CA LEU A 159 28.09 -4.93 22.93
C LEU A 159 27.20 -3.73 22.57
N TYR A 160 26.41 -3.83 21.50
CA TYR A 160 25.49 -2.78 21.07
C TYR A 160 24.21 -2.70 21.90
N ASP A 161 23.85 -3.74 22.66
CA ASP A 161 22.69 -3.74 23.56
C ASP A 161 23.06 -3.28 24.98
N ASP A 162 24.35 -3.29 25.32
CA ASP A 162 24.85 -2.86 26.63
C ASP A 162 24.96 -1.33 26.72
N LYS A 163 23.85 -0.70 27.11
CA LYS A 163 23.77 0.77 27.31
C LYS A 163 24.82 1.30 28.28
N ILE A 164 25.18 0.54 29.32
CA ILE A 164 26.19 0.98 30.31
C ILE A 164 27.55 0.98 29.64
N HIS A 165 27.91 -0.10 28.95
CA HIS A 165 29.16 -0.18 28.20
C HIS A 165 29.27 0.95 27.16
N LEU A 166 28.22 1.17 26.35
CA LEU A 166 28.18 2.25 25.37
C LEU A 166 28.40 3.62 26.02
N TRP A 167 27.70 3.91 27.11
CA TRP A 167 27.84 5.18 27.82
C TRP A 167 29.26 5.39 28.38
N ILE A 168 29.85 4.37 28.99
CA ILE A 168 31.22 4.41 29.53
C ILE A 168 32.23 4.68 28.42
N GLU A 169 32.21 3.88 27.34
CA GLU A 169 33.18 3.97 26.26
C GLU A 169 33.08 5.29 25.51
N ILE A 170 31.86 5.76 25.22
CA ILE A 170 31.64 7.06 24.58
C ILE A 170 32.21 8.18 25.44
N ASN A 171 31.91 8.21 26.75
CA ASN A 171 32.45 9.25 27.63
C ASN A 171 33.97 9.18 27.81
N ARG A 172 34.56 7.99 27.77
CA ARG A 172 36.02 7.81 27.73
C ARG A 172 36.64 8.46 26.50
N ILE A 173 36.02 8.26 25.33
CA ILE A 173 36.49 8.85 24.07
C ILE A 173 36.27 10.37 24.04
N LYS A 174 35.12 10.87 24.52
CA LYS A 174 34.80 12.31 24.51
C LYS A 174 35.73 13.12 25.42
N LYS A 175 36.32 12.48 26.44
CA LYS A 175 37.19 13.13 27.46
C LYS A 175 36.55 14.37 28.08
N LEU A 176 35.23 14.35 28.28
CA LEU A 176 34.51 15.47 28.87
C LEU A 176 34.80 15.57 30.37
N ASN A 177 34.68 16.80 30.87
CA ASN A 177 34.73 17.07 32.29
C ASN A 177 33.37 16.85 32.94
N PHE A 178 33.41 16.18 34.08
CA PHE A 178 32.29 15.97 34.97
C PHE A 178 32.54 16.75 36.26
N LYS A 179 31.46 17.05 36.98
CA LYS A 179 31.52 17.54 38.36
C LYS A 179 31.06 16.45 39.32
N LEU A 180 31.68 16.44 40.50
CA LEU A 180 31.20 15.70 41.65
C LEU A 180 30.24 16.58 42.44
N ASN A 181 28.97 16.17 42.51
CA ASN A 181 27.98 16.74 43.42
C ASN A 181 28.14 16.14 44.83
N GLU A 182 27.39 16.65 45.81
CA GLU A 182 27.48 16.19 47.20
C GLU A 182 27.22 14.67 47.31
N ILE A 183 28.18 13.93 47.89
CA ILE A 183 28.05 12.50 48.14
C ILE A 183 27.08 12.30 49.31
N PRO A 184 25.96 11.58 49.14
CA PRO A 184 25.06 11.32 50.26
C PRO A 184 25.76 10.58 51.39
N SER A 185 25.44 10.90 52.65
CA SER A 185 26.01 10.27 53.86
C SER A 185 25.90 8.74 53.90
N ILE A 186 24.91 8.17 53.19
CA ILE A 186 24.73 6.72 53.01
C ILE A 186 25.93 6.12 52.25
N MET A 187 26.52 6.85 51.30
CA MET A 187 27.62 6.38 50.44
C MET A 187 29.02 6.64 51.00
N GLU A 188 29.25 7.68 51.79
CA GLU A 188 30.56 8.04 52.40
C GLU A 188 31.20 6.89 53.22
N ASN A 189 30.35 5.98 53.64
CA ASN A 189 30.66 4.83 54.48
C ASN A 189 31.36 3.68 53.74
N TRP A 190 31.36 3.70 52.41
CA TRP A 190 32.00 2.70 51.56
C TRP A 190 33.41 3.12 51.19
N SER A 191 34.40 2.26 51.45
CA SER A 191 35.81 2.57 51.19
C SER A 191 36.06 2.94 49.73
N VAL A 192 35.39 2.26 48.79
CA VAL A 192 35.51 2.51 47.36
C VAL A 192 35.06 3.94 46.99
N ILE A 193 33.96 4.42 47.58
CA ILE A 193 33.43 5.76 47.35
C ILE A 193 34.32 6.81 48.01
N LYS A 194 34.79 6.55 49.23
CA LYS A 194 35.72 7.45 49.90
C LYS A 194 37.04 7.59 49.14
N ASP A 195 37.62 6.47 48.70
CA ASP A 195 38.87 6.51 47.95
C ASP A 195 38.71 7.28 46.64
N LEU A 196 37.53 7.20 46.00
CA LEU A 196 37.18 7.97 44.82
C LEU A 196 37.05 9.47 45.14
N ASP A 197 36.39 9.83 46.24
CA ASP A 197 36.27 11.22 46.71
C ASP A 197 37.65 11.81 47.04
N ASP A 198 38.48 11.08 47.79
CA ASP A 198 39.86 11.46 48.13
C ASP A 198 40.69 11.66 46.84
N PHE A 199 40.53 10.78 45.85
CA PHE A 199 41.19 10.90 44.55
C PHE A 199 40.76 12.16 43.79
N ILE A 200 39.45 12.42 43.65
CA ILE A 200 38.92 13.61 42.98
C ILE A 200 39.39 14.89 43.68
N ASN A 201 39.37 14.91 45.02
CA ASN A 201 39.89 16.03 45.80
C ASN A 201 41.39 16.26 45.52
N SER A 202 42.19 15.19 45.44
CA SER A 202 43.63 15.29 45.17
C SER A 202 43.95 15.90 43.80
N ILE A 203 43.18 15.55 42.75
CA ILE A 203 43.35 16.11 41.41
C ILE A 203 43.01 17.61 41.40
N ASN A 204 42.00 18.02 42.17
CA ASN A 204 41.56 19.42 42.25
C ASN A 204 42.43 20.29 43.16
N ASP A 205 43.15 19.72 44.12
CA ASP A 205 44.03 20.45 45.03
C ASP A 205 45.37 20.88 44.41
N LEU A 206 45.88 20.11 43.45
CA LEU A 206 47.10 20.42 42.69
C LEU A 206 47.03 21.78 41.96
N PRO A 207 45.96 22.11 41.21
CA PRO A 207 45.81 23.43 40.58
C PRO A 207 45.45 24.56 41.57
N ARG A 208 44.83 24.27 42.72
CA ARG A 208 44.48 25.28 43.76
C ARG A 208 45.72 25.95 44.37
N LYS A 209 46.83 25.23 44.53
CA LYS A 209 48.08 25.81 45.07
C LYS A 209 48.70 26.87 44.15
N LYS A 210 48.30 26.95 42.87
CA LYS A 210 48.81 27.93 41.88
C LYS A 210 47.95 29.19 41.72
N ARG A 211 46.68 29.21 42.16
CA ARG A 211 45.77 30.36 42.01
C ARG A 211 45.32 30.88 43.38
N LYS A 212 45.71 32.12 43.73
CA LYS A 212 45.28 32.77 44.98
C LYS A 212 43.76 33.00 44.95
N LYS A 213 43.09 32.48 45.99
CA LYS A 213 41.75 32.80 46.52
C LYS A 213 40.83 33.62 45.61
N ASP A 214 39.90 32.93 44.96
CA ASP A 214 38.58 33.48 44.66
C ASP A 214 37.53 32.62 45.39
N THR A 215 36.72 33.27 46.22
CA THR A 215 35.58 32.70 46.96
C THR A 215 34.38 32.49 46.03
N LYS A 216 34.50 31.56 45.09
CA LYS A 216 33.34 30.95 44.42
C LYS A 216 33.20 29.51 44.88
N GLU A 217 31.97 29.00 44.95
CA GLU A 217 31.66 27.60 45.29
C GLU A 217 32.69 26.64 44.69
N ILE A 218 33.22 25.78 45.56
CA ILE A 218 34.28 24.85 45.22
C ILE A 218 33.67 23.72 44.41
N ILE A 219 33.74 23.82 43.08
CA ILE A 219 33.29 22.76 42.17
C ILE A 219 34.44 21.78 41.98
N LEU A 220 34.26 20.54 42.41
CA LEU A 220 35.19 19.43 42.16
C LEU A 220 34.96 18.89 40.75
N LYS A 221 36.00 18.91 39.91
CA LYS A 221 35.92 18.50 38.50
C LYS A 221 36.94 17.43 38.17
N PHE A 222 36.61 16.58 37.21
CA PHE A 222 37.50 15.54 36.74
C PHE A 222 37.17 15.21 35.29
N GLN A 223 38.16 14.74 34.53
CA GLN A 223 37.91 14.14 33.23
C GLN A 223 37.41 12.71 33.43
N PHE A 224 36.44 12.29 32.62
CA PHE A 224 35.86 10.95 32.74
C PHE A 224 36.93 9.83 32.69
N ASP A 225 37.92 9.99 31.80
CA ASP A 225 39.03 9.04 31.62
C ASP A 225 39.90 8.89 32.88
N GLU A 226 40.04 9.95 33.69
CA GLU A 226 40.80 9.91 34.96
C GLU A 226 40.14 8.98 35.98
N ILE A 227 38.81 8.97 36.05
CA ILE A 227 38.06 8.09 36.95
C ILE A 227 38.09 6.65 36.45
N TYR A 228 37.97 6.46 35.13
CA TYR A 228 38.07 5.14 34.53
C TYR A 228 39.43 4.50 34.81
N GLU A 229 40.53 5.24 34.56
CA GLU A 229 41.89 4.75 34.80
C GLU A 229 42.20 4.59 36.29
N PHE A 230 41.62 5.41 37.18
CA PHE A 230 41.70 5.19 38.63
C PHE A 230 41.17 3.81 39.02
N PHE A 231 39.96 3.45 38.58
CA PHE A 231 39.39 2.14 38.90
C PHE A 231 40.11 0.99 38.21
N ARG A 232 40.54 1.19 36.96
CA ARG A 232 41.34 0.20 36.23
C ARG A 232 42.68 -0.10 36.92
N SER A 233 43.36 0.95 37.41
CA SER A 233 44.63 0.79 38.13
C SER A 233 44.48 0.10 39.49
N LYS A 234 43.28 0.15 40.10
CA LYS A 234 42.98 -0.56 41.34
C LYS A 234 42.79 -2.06 41.13
N ASP A 235 41.97 -2.43 40.15
CA ASP A 235 41.71 -3.83 39.81
C ASP A 235 41.12 -3.96 38.41
N GLU A 236 41.97 -4.20 37.41
CA GLU A 236 41.58 -4.33 36.00
C GLU A 236 40.58 -5.48 35.78
N SER A 237 40.64 -6.55 36.59
CA SER A 237 39.74 -7.69 36.47
C SER A 237 38.29 -7.37 36.86
N ARG A 238 38.07 -6.26 37.58
CA ARG A 238 36.76 -5.80 38.07
C ARG A 238 36.30 -4.52 37.41
N ILE A 239 36.85 -4.18 36.25
CA ILE A 239 36.51 -2.93 35.57
C ILE A 239 35.02 -2.84 35.21
N THR A 240 34.36 -3.94 34.83
CA THR A 240 32.92 -3.95 34.54
C THR A 240 32.08 -3.65 35.79
N PHE A 241 32.46 -4.20 36.95
CA PHE A 241 31.85 -3.85 38.25
C PHE A 241 31.98 -2.36 38.55
N PHE A 242 33.17 -1.77 38.32
CA PHE A 242 33.38 -0.35 38.57
C PHE A 242 32.68 0.55 37.54
N SER A 243 32.61 0.14 36.27
CA SER A 243 31.86 0.81 35.22
C SER A 243 30.37 0.92 35.58
N GLU A 244 29.77 -0.16 36.05
CA GLU A 244 28.39 -0.11 36.54
C GLU A 244 28.24 0.79 37.77
N LEU A 245 29.20 0.78 38.70
CA LEU A 245 29.21 1.71 39.83
C LEU A 245 29.31 3.19 39.38
N ILE A 246 30.19 3.52 38.44
CA ILE A 246 30.29 4.87 37.86
C ILE A 246 28.95 5.27 37.24
N TYR A 247 28.30 4.36 36.51
CA TYR A 247 27.00 4.62 35.91
C TYR A 247 25.90 4.79 36.97
N ILE A 248 25.92 4.05 38.09
CA ILE A 248 25.02 4.29 39.25
C ILE A 248 25.22 5.70 39.81
N LEU A 249 26.46 6.15 39.97
CA LEU A 249 26.77 7.50 40.45
C LEU A 249 26.26 8.58 39.49
N TYR A 250 26.41 8.37 38.18
CA TYR A 250 25.86 9.26 37.16
C TYR A 250 24.33 9.30 37.18
N PHE A 251 23.67 8.14 37.14
CA PHE A 251 22.21 8.04 37.11
C PHE A 251 21.54 8.67 38.34
N ASN A 252 22.23 8.67 39.47
CA ASN A 252 21.77 9.32 40.70
C ASN A 252 22.22 10.79 40.84
N ASN A 253 22.70 11.42 39.77
CA ASN A 253 23.18 12.81 39.72
C ASN A 253 24.32 13.12 40.71
N ILE A 254 25.11 12.13 41.11
CA ILE A 254 26.33 12.34 41.91
C ILE A 254 27.46 12.77 40.97
N PHE A 255 27.55 12.11 39.81
CA PHE A 255 28.33 12.60 38.67
C PHE A 255 27.40 13.32 37.69
N GLU A 256 27.82 14.50 37.25
CA GLU A 256 27.05 15.29 36.29
C GLU A 256 28.00 15.90 35.26
N GLU A 257 27.60 15.92 33.99
CA GLU A 257 28.38 16.54 32.93
C GLU A 257 28.55 18.05 33.20
N TYR A 258 29.77 18.56 33.04
CA TYR A 258 30.09 19.94 33.37
C TYR A 258 30.48 20.73 32.11
N HIS A 259 29.50 21.44 31.54
CA HIS A 259 29.62 22.09 30.22
C HIS A 259 30.14 23.54 30.22
N ARG A 260 30.84 24.05 31.26
CA ARG A 260 31.38 25.42 31.13
C ARG A 260 32.43 25.45 30.02
N GLU A 261 32.31 26.46 29.16
CA GLU A 261 33.10 26.73 27.95
C GLU A 261 34.59 26.37 28.10
N GLU A 262 34.92 25.10 27.91
CA GLU A 262 36.28 24.66 27.69
C GLU A 262 36.51 24.68 26.19
N PHE A 263 37.47 25.51 25.79
CA PHE A 263 37.89 25.60 24.41
C PHE A 263 38.63 24.31 24.04
N ILE A 264 37.90 23.29 23.59
CA ILE A 264 38.48 22.10 22.97
C ILE A 264 38.99 22.51 21.59
N ASN A 265 40.28 22.29 21.33
CA ASN A 265 40.93 22.64 20.07
C ASN A 265 40.24 21.92 18.89
N VAL A 266 40.18 22.57 17.72
CA VAL A 266 39.62 21.98 16.49
C VAL A 266 40.29 20.64 16.14
N LEU A 267 41.60 20.48 16.40
CA LEU A 267 42.30 19.22 16.17
C LEU A 267 41.82 18.12 17.12
N GLU A 268 41.68 18.41 18.41
CA GLU A 268 41.16 17.48 19.42
C GLU A 268 39.71 17.09 19.12
N ARG A 269 38.86 18.05 18.70
CA ARG A 269 37.48 17.76 18.27
C ARG A 269 37.45 16.79 17.09
N LYS A 270 38.34 16.97 16.10
CA LYS A 270 38.46 16.06 14.94
C LYS A 270 38.92 14.67 15.36
N GLU A 271 39.89 14.58 16.26
CA GLU A 271 40.38 13.31 16.80
C GLU A 271 39.30 12.57 17.58
N ILE A 272 38.59 13.25 18.49
CA ILE A 272 37.45 12.69 19.24
C ILE A 272 36.37 12.21 18.27
N THR A 273 36.00 13.03 17.28
CA THR A 273 35.01 12.65 16.26
C THR A 273 35.45 11.39 15.50
N GLN A 274 36.73 11.27 15.14
CA GLN A 274 37.26 10.11 14.43
C GLN A 274 37.26 8.86 15.32
N ASN A 275 37.64 8.99 16.58
CA ASN A 275 37.65 7.88 17.54
C ASN A 275 36.23 7.40 17.84
N LEU A 276 35.27 8.30 18.00
CA LEU A 276 33.85 7.96 18.15
C LEU A 276 33.32 7.21 16.91
N LYS A 277 33.69 7.65 15.70
CA LYS A 277 33.34 6.92 14.47
C LYS A 277 33.95 5.52 14.44
N SER A 278 35.23 5.38 14.80
CA SER A 278 35.93 4.10 14.86
C SER A 278 35.33 3.15 15.90
N PHE A 279 34.70 3.67 16.96
CA PHE A 279 33.99 2.87 17.97
C PHE A 279 32.58 2.47 17.53
N ILE A 280 31.79 3.41 16.98
CA ILE A 280 30.38 3.17 16.61
C ILE A 280 30.26 2.31 15.35
N GLN A 281 31.15 2.49 14.38
CA GLN A 281 31.01 1.84 13.08
C GLN A 281 31.05 0.29 13.15
N PRO A 282 31.96 -0.35 13.92
CA PRO A 282 31.92 -1.79 14.15
C PRO A 282 30.62 -2.26 14.81
N LEU A 283 30.07 -1.50 15.76
CA LEU A 283 28.82 -1.85 16.44
C LEU A 283 27.64 -1.84 15.47
N VAL A 284 27.54 -0.81 14.62
CA VAL A 284 26.51 -0.74 13.58
C VAL A 284 26.67 -1.87 12.57
N ASN A 285 27.90 -2.22 12.18
CA ASN A 285 28.15 -3.36 11.28
C ASN A 285 27.65 -4.67 11.90
N GLN A 286 27.95 -4.90 13.18
CA GLN A 286 27.50 -6.09 13.89
C GLN A 286 25.97 -6.12 14.02
N LEU A 287 25.35 -4.99 14.34
CA LEU A 287 23.89 -4.86 14.43
C LEU A 287 23.19 -5.15 13.09
N ILE A 288 23.73 -4.61 11.98
CA ILE A 288 23.24 -4.92 10.63
C ILE A 288 23.37 -6.42 10.35
N GLU A 289 24.49 -7.04 10.72
CA GLU A 289 24.71 -8.47 10.51
C GLU A 289 23.67 -9.32 11.26
N ASP A 290 23.47 -9.04 12.54
CA ASP A 290 22.56 -9.79 13.40
C ASP A 290 21.10 -9.61 12.95
N TYR A 291 20.68 -8.39 12.60
CA TYR A 291 19.30 -8.10 12.22
C TYR A 291 18.95 -8.58 10.81
N LEU A 292 19.94 -8.60 9.90
CA LEU A 292 19.77 -9.11 8.54
C LEU A 292 20.11 -10.60 8.40
N GLN A 293 20.56 -11.27 9.47
CA GLN A 293 20.94 -12.69 9.44
C GLN A 293 19.83 -13.60 8.89
N VAL A 294 18.59 -13.35 9.28
CA VAL A 294 17.42 -14.10 8.81
C VAL A 294 17.24 -13.95 7.29
N PHE A 295 17.60 -12.79 6.74
CA PHE A 295 17.54 -12.54 5.31
C PHE A 295 18.73 -13.14 4.58
N PHE A 296 19.94 -13.20 5.18
CA PHE A 296 21.12 -13.89 4.64
C PHE A 296 20.83 -15.34 4.22
N GLN A 297 19.99 -16.05 4.96
CA GLN A 297 19.51 -17.38 4.54
C GLN A 297 18.57 -17.30 3.31
N GLU A 298 17.67 -16.33 3.27
CA GLU A 298 16.82 -16.10 2.09
C GLU A 298 17.63 -15.70 0.86
N PHE A 299 18.75 -14.97 1.01
CA PHE A 299 19.62 -14.62 -0.12
C PHE A 299 20.20 -15.86 -0.81
N GLU A 300 20.60 -16.88 -0.05
CA GLU A 300 21.09 -18.16 -0.61
C GLU A 300 20.00 -18.87 -1.43
N GLU A 301 18.73 -18.81 -1.00
CA GLU A 301 17.59 -19.32 -1.77
C GLU A 301 17.23 -18.47 -3.00
N LEU A 302 17.64 -17.19 -3.00
CA LEU A 302 17.42 -16.22 -4.07
C LEU A 302 18.60 -16.17 -5.06
N GLU A 303 19.67 -16.96 -4.84
CA GLU A 303 20.85 -16.99 -5.71
C GLU A 303 20.49 -17.41 -7.14
N VAL A 304 20.40 -16.39 -7.99
CA VAL A 304 20.35 -16.53 -9.44
C VAL A 304 21.78 -16.78 -9.91
N LYS A 305 22.02 -17.99 -10.44
CA LYS A 305 23.29 -18.49 -11.03
C LYS A 305 23.88 -17.67 -12.20
N GLN A 306 23.45 -16.44 -12.43
CA GLN A 306 23.94 -15.61 -13.54
C GLN A 306 24.12 -14.16 -13.10
N THR A 307 25.25 -13.93 -12.41
CA THR A 307 26.26 -12.90 -12.72
C THR A 307 27.45 -13.17 -11.79
N ASP A 308 28.65 -13.27 -12.36
CA ASP A 308 29.92 -13.50 -11.65
C ASP A 308 30.12 -12.56 -10.46
N LYS A 309 29.75 -13.04 -9.27
CA LYS A 309 30.30 -12.79 -7.93
C LYS A 309 29.22 -13.23 -6.94
N GLU A 310 29.38 -14.43 -6.37
CA GLU A 310 28.88 -14.67 -5.01
C GLU A 310 29.23 -13.42 -4.20
N ILE A 311 28.23 -12.73 -3.67
CA ILE A 311 28.51 -11.65 -2.74
C ILE A 311 29.10 -12.34 -1.52
N ASN A 312 30.44 -12.39 -1.46
CA ASN A 312 31.13 -12.89 -0.30
C ASN A 312 30.89 -11.89 0.83
N PHE A 313 29.85 -12.14 1.63
CA PHE A 313 29.50 -11.28 2.75
C PHE A 313 30.70 -11.08 3.70
N LYS A 314 31.66 -12.03 3.74
CA LYS A 314 32.92 -11.85 4.48
C LYS A 314 33.85 -10.80 3.88
N GLU A 315 33.85 -10.59 2.56
CA GLU A 315 34.61 -9.50 1.91
C GLU A 315 33.89 -8.15 2.05
N LEU A 316 32.56 -8.15 2.11
CA LEU A 316 31.75 -6.94 2.36
C LEU A 316 31.88 -6.39 3.79
N LYS A 317 32.18 -7.25 4.78
CA LYS A 317 32.44 -6.84 6.18
C LYS A 317 33.57 -5.84 6.31
N ASN A 318 34.54 -5.86 5.39
CA ASN A 318 35.71 -4.98 5.42
C ASN A 318 35.47 -3.65 4.67
N GLN A 319 34.30 -3.45 4.08
CA GLN A 319 33.95 -2.22 3.33
C GLN A 319 33.19 -1.22 4.22
N LYS A 320 33.14 0.04 3.78
CA LYS A 320 32.36 1.08 4.46
C LYS A 320 30.86 0.78 4.33
N ILE A 321 30.09 1.05 5.38
CA ILE A 321 28.62 0.89 5.42
C ILE A 321 27.94 1.58 4.23
N SER A 322 28.46 2.73 3.81
CA SER A 322 27.98 3.50 2.66
C SER A 322 28.02 2.74 1.32
N ILE A 323 28.80 1.66 1.25
CA ILE A 323 28.91 0.78 0.09
C ILE A 323 28.20 -0.55 0.37
N THR A 324 28.40 -1.10 1.57
CA THR A 324 27.89 -2.42 1.93
C THR A 324 26.37 -2.45 2.01
N LEU A 325 25.73 -1.53 2.75
CA LEU A 325 24.28 -1.56 2.97
C LEU A 325 23.47 -1.39 1.67
N PRO A 326 23.78 -0.41 0.78
CA PRO A 326 23.10 -0.32 -0.51
C PRO A 326 23.23 -1.59 -1.36
N LYS A 327 24.41 -2.23 -1.39
CA LYS A 327 24.61 -3.48 -2.15
C LYS A 327 23.76 -4.64 -1.61
N ILE A 328 23.64 -4.74 -0.28
CA ILE A 328 22.79 -5.77 0.36
C ILE A 328 21.34 -5.57 -0.06
N VAL A 329 20.86 -4.33 0.00
CA VAL A 329 19.51 -3.94 -0.41
C VAL A 329 19.29 -4.25 -1.89
N ASP A 330 20.21 -3.83 -2.75
CA ASP A 330 20.13 -4.07 -4.19
C ASP A 330 20.02 -5.55 -4.51
N HIS A 331 20.88 -6.36 -3.90
CA HIS A 331 20.90 -7.80 -4.12
C HIS A 331 19.61 -8.47 -3.67
N TYR A 332 19.04 -8.04 -2.53
CA TYR A 332 17.84 -8.66 -1.97
C TYR A 332 16.64 -8.40 -2.86
N ILE A 333 16.46 -7.13 -3.22
CA ILE A 333 15.33 -6.70 -4.01
C ILE A 333 15.43 -7.30 -5.41
N LEU A 334 16.60 -7.29 -6.06
CA LEU A 334 16.79 -7.93 -7.37
C LEU A 334 16.53 -9.45 -7.33
N GLY A 335 16.97 -10.13 -6.28
CA GLY A 335 16.72 -11.56 -6.09
C GLY A 335 15.22 -11.87 -5.97
N LEU A 336 14.50 -11.08 -5.15
CA LEU A 336 13.05 -11.20 -5.04
C LEU A 336 12.34 -10.90 -6.36
N GLU A 337 12.68 -9.79 -7.02
CA GLU A 337 12.08 -9.39 -8.30
C GLU A 337 12.21 -10.50 -9.35
N LYS A 338 13.39 -11.14 -9.47
CA LYS A 338 13.61 -12.26 -10.39
C LYS A 338 12.79 -13.49 -10.03
N LYS A 339 12.79 -13.92 -8.77
CA LYS A 339 12.01 -15.08 -8.28
C LYS A 339 10.52 -14.91 -8.55
N PHE A 340 9.99 -13.70 -8.44
CA PHE A 340 8.58 -13.43 -8.76
C PHE A 340 8.33 -13.18 -10.23
N GLN A 341 9.28 -12.65 -11.01
CA GLN A 341 9.17 -12.55 -12.46
C GLN A 341 8.97 -13.92 -13.12
N GLU A 342 9.70 -14.95 -12.68
CA GLU A 342 9.50 -16.33 -13.15
C GLU A 342 8.08 -16.82 -12.88
N LYS A 343 7.57 -16.59 -11.67
CA LYS A 343 6.20 -16.96 -11.30
C LYS A 343 5.13 -16.21 -12.09
N ILE A 344 5.38 -14.96 -12.44
CA ILE A 344 4.44 -14.14 -13.22
C ILE A 344 4.22 -14.69 -14.63
N HIS A 345 5.25 -15.29 -15.25
CA HIS A 345 5.13 -15.85 -16.61
C HIS A 345 4.26 -17.11 -16.68
N ASP A 346 4.11 -17.85 -15.57
CA ASP A 346 3.37 -19.11 -15.51
C ASP A 346 1.90 -18.94 -15.05
N VAL A 347 1.48 -17.71 -14.73
CA VAL A 347 0.17 -17.45 -14.13
C VAL A 347 -0.86 -17.04 -15.17
N ASN A 348 -1.84 -17.93 -15.41
CA ASN A 348 -2.96 -17.70 -16.33
C ASN A 348 -4.16 -16.96 -15.71
N GLU A 349 -4.14 -16.66 -14.40
CA GLU A 349 -5.30 -16.15 -13.64
C GLU A 349 -4.97 -14.83 -12.93
N ALA A 350 -5.86 -13.84 -13.07
CA ALA A 350 -5.69 -12.49 -12.52
C ALA A 350 -5.59 -12.44 -10.98
N GLU A 351 -6.21 -13.40 -10.26
CA GLU A 351 -6.21 -13.47 -8.80
C GLU A 351 -4.81 -13.81 -8.24
N LYS A 352 -4.05 -14.65 -8.94
CA LYS A 352 -2.69 -15.04 -8.56
C LYS A 352 -1.68 -13.88 -8.65
N PHE A 353 -1.95 -12.86 -9.46
CA PHE A 353 -1.11 -11.65 -9.52
C PHE A 353 -1.17 -10.82 -8.23
N GLU A 354 -2.34 -10.73 -7.58
CA GLU A 354 -2.49 -10.01 -6.32
C GLU A 354 -1.80 -10.74 -5.18
N GLU A 355 -1.85 -12.07 -5.16
CA GLU A 355 -1.12 -12.89 -4.19
C GLU A 355 0.40 -12.69 -4.31
N ILE A 356 0.93 -12.68 -5.54
CA ILE A 356 2.35 -12.42 -5.79
C ILE A 356 2.74 -11.01 -5.33
N ALA A 357 1.93 -10.00 -5.64
CA ALA A 357 2.17 -8.62 -5.21
C ALA A 357 2.18 -8.49 -3.69
N ASN A 358 1.20 -9.08 -3.00
CA ASN A 358 1.10 -9.06 -1.54
C ASN A 358 2.27 -9.79 -0.87
N TYR A 359 2.71 -10.92 -1.43
CA TYR A 359 3.86 -11.65 -0.90
C TYR A 359 5.15 -10.85 -1.04
N TYR A 360 5.41 -10.27 -2.23
CA TYR A 360 6.55 -9.38 -2.45
C TYR A 360 6.52 -8.20 -1.48
N TYR A 361 5.36 -7.56 -1.34
CA TYR A 361 5.14 -6.44 -0.43
C TYR A 361 5.52 -6.77 1.01
N HIS A 362 4.99 -7.88 1.53
CA HIS A 362 5.24 -8.32 2.90
C HIS A 362 6.74 -8.62 3.13
N LYS A 363 7.42 -9.24 2.15
CA LYS A 363 8.86 -9.52 2.24
C LYS A 363 9.70 -8.23 2.27
N ILE A 364 9.41 -7.28 1.39
CA ILE A 364 10.10 -6.00 1.35
C ILE A 364 9.84 -5.19 2.62
N GLU A 365 8.63 -5.20 3.16
CA GLU A 365 8.34 -4.50 4.42
C GLU A 365 9.07 -5.10 5.61
N LYS A 366 9.10 -6.42 5.72
CA LYS A 366 9.85 -7.10 6.79
C LYS A 366 11.35 -6.81 6.69
N PHE A 367 11.89 -6.70 5.47
CA PHE A 367 13.28 -6.34 5.25
C PHE A 367 13.55 -4.87 5.60
N ALA A 368 12.69 -3.96 5.14
CA ALA A 368 12.77 -2.53 5.44
C ALA A 368 12.64 -2.26 6.95
N SER A 369 11.77 -2.98 7.66
CA SER A 369 11.61 -2.81 9.10
C SER A 369 12.89 -3.14 9.86
N ARG A 370 13.65 -4.17 9.44
CA ARG A 370 14.96 -4.47 10.06
C ARG A 370 16.00 -3.38 9.83
N ILE A 371 15.96 -2.72 8.69
CA ILE A 371 16.84 -1.57 8.42
C ILE A 371 16.43 -0.37 9.30
N ASN A 372 15.13 -0.16 9.49
CA ASN A 372 14.62 0.88 10.39
C ASN A 372 15.00 0.58 11.85
N ASP A 373 14.94 -0.69 12.30
CA ASP A 373 15.37 -1.07 13.66
C ASP A 373 16.85 -0.67 13.91
N VAL A 374 17.72 -0.79 12.90
CA VAL A 374 19.12 -0.33 12.96
C VAL A 374 19.21 1.20 12.98
N GLU A 375 18.41 1.89 12.16
CA GLU A 375 18.35 3.36 12.14
C GLU A 375 17.90 3.91 13.50
N ASP A 376 16.89 3.31 14.12
CA ASP A 376 16.37 3.67 15.44
C ASP A 376 17.43 3.49 16.54
N TRP A 377 18.24 2.43 16.46
CA TRP A 377 19.38 2.26 17.37
C TRP A 377 20.41 3.39 17.20
N VAL A 378 20.72 3.77 15.95
CA VAL A 378 21.64 4.89 15.66
C VAL A 378 21.07 6.22 16.16
N LEU A 379 19.75 6.39 16.17
CA LEU A 379 19.10 7.56 16.79
C LEU A 379 19.19 7.51 18.32
N GLY A 380 19.00 6.35 18.92
CA GLY A 380 19.08 6.15 20.38
C GLY A 380 20.45 6.50 20.96
N ILE A 381 21.54 6.17 20.25
CA ILE A 381 22.91 6.42 20.72
C ILE A 381 23.26 7.92 20.76
N GLU A 382 22.55 8.78 20.02
CA GLU A 382 22.84 10.22 19.97
C GLU A 382 22.71 10.90 21.32
N SER A 383 21.81 10.40 22.17
CA SER A 383 21.65 10.86 23.55
C SER A 383 22.96 10.81 24.35
N TYR A 384 23.87 9.88 24.02
CA TYR A 384 25.17 9.75 24.68
C TYR A 384 26.28 10.57 24.00
N LEU A 385 26.06 11.02 22.77
CA LEU A 385 27.08 11.64 21.94
C LEU A 385 27.26 13.13 22.21
N SER A 386 26.34 13.80 22.89
CA SER A 386 26.44 15.24 23.16
C SER A 386 27.83 15.65 23.66
N PRO A 387 28.47 16.69 23.06
CA PRO A 387 28.00 17.58 21.98
C PRO A 387 28.46 17.16 20.55
N TYR A 388 28.73 15.88 20.31
CA TYR A 388 29.26 15.29 19.07
C TYR A 388 28.19 14.50 18.29
N GLU A 389 26.93 14.92 18.31
CA GLU A 389 25.81 14.25 17.61
C GLU A 389 26.05 14.17 16.10
N ASN A 390 26.89 15.05 15.53
CA ASN A 390 27.25 15.01 14.12
C ASN A 390 28.03 13.75 13.70
N VAL A 391 28.52 12.93 14.63
CA VAL A 391 29.24 11.67 14.36
C VAL A 391 28.38 10.69 13.56
N THR A 392 27.08 10.61 13.84
CA THR A 392 26.09 9.72 13.20
C THR A 392 25.51 10.30 11.91
N SER A 393 25.76 11.57 11.59
CA SER A 393 25.14 12.27 10.44
C SER A 393 25.32 11.56 9.10
N SER A 394 26.50 10.97 8.87
CA SER A 394 26.76 10.18 7.66
C SER A 394 25.96 8.88 7.64
N LEU A 395 25.76 8.23 8.79
CA LEU A 395 24.96 7.02 8.90
C LEU A 395 23.49 7.33 8.64
N LYS A 396 22.94 8.37 9.27
CA LYS A 396 21.57 8.87 9.02
C LYS A 396 21.29 9.09 7.54
N LYS A 397 22.22 9.75 6.84
CA LYS A 397 22.10 9.98 5.40
C LYS A 397 22.09 8.67 4.60
N ILE A 398 22.90 7.68 5.00
CA ILE A 398 22.92 6.37 4.35
C ILE A 398 21.59 5.64 4.57
N PHE A 399 21.09 5.57 5.80
CA PHE A 399 19.80 4.94 6.10
C PHE A 399 18.64 5.62 5.38
N SER A 400 18.55 6.94 5.44
CA SER A 400 17.53 7.72 4.71
C SER A 400 17.55 7.45 3.20
N ASN A 401 18.74 7.41 2.59
CA ASN A 401 18.89 7.09 1.16
C ASN A 401 18.44 5.65 0.86
N VAL A 402 18.85 4.68 1.68
CA VAL A 402 18.51 3.27 1.52
C VAL A 402 17.01 3.05 1.69
N SER A 403 16.39 3.60 2.73
CA SER A 403 14.95 3.51 2.98
C SER A 403 14.15 4.14 1.84
N SER A 404 14.61 5.29 1.31
CA SER A 404 14.00 5.92 0.14
C SER A 404 14.11 5.04 -1.12
N ASP A 405 15.25 4.39 -1.33
CA ASP A 405 15.46 3.51 -2.48
C ASP A 405 14.62 2.23 -2.40
N ILE A 406 14.53 1.62 -1.22
CA ILE A 406 13.63 0.48 -0.96
C ILE A 406 12.18 0.87 -1.28
N PHE A 407 11.73 2.03 -0.78
CA PHE A 407 10.39 2.52 -1.03
C PHE A 407 10.12 2.78 -2.52
N ARG A 408 11.09 3.40 -3.22
CA ARG A 408 11.02 3.63 -4.66
C ARG A 408 10.88 2.31 -5.43
N ARG A 409 11.79 1.36 -5.21
CA ARG A 409 11.80 0.06 -5.90
C ARG A 409 10.55 -0.78 -5.60
N LYS A 410 10.07 -0.76 -4.36
CA LYS A 410 8.79 -1.37 -3.96
C LYS A 410 7.64 -0.87 -4.85
N ASN A 411 7.53 0.44 -5.03
CA ASN A 411 6.45 1.05 -5.83
C ASN A 411 6.61 0.81 -7.34
N GLU A 412 7.85 0.84 -7.84
CA GLU A 412 8.15 0.53 -9.24
C GLU A 412 7.73 -0.91 -9.59
N TYR A 413 8.07 -1.88 -8.74
CA TYR A 413 7.71 -3.28 -8.97
C TYR A 413 6.19 -3.52 -8.88
N LEU A 414 5.48 -2.85 -7.97
CA LEU A 414 4.02 -2.91 -7.92
C LEU A 414 3.36 -2.36 -9.18
N THR A 415 3.90 -1.24 -9.70
CA THR A 415 3.42 -0.65 -10.95
C THR A 415 3.68 -1.60 -12.13
N PHE A 416 4.83 -2.26 -12.13
CA PHE A 416 5.16 -3.30 -13.10
C PHE A 416 4.17 -4.47 -13.05
N ILE A 417 3.92 -5.07 -11.88
CA ILE A 417 2.96 -6.17 -11.73
C ILE A 417 1.57 -5.77 -12.22
N LYS A 418 1.10 -4.57 -11.84
CA LYS A 418 -0.20 -4.05 -12.28
C LYS A 418 -0.27 -3.94 -13.81
N THR A 419 0.78 -3.43 -14.43
CA THR A 419 0.85 -3.29 -15.90
C THR A 419 0.82 -4.66 -16.59
N VAL A 420 1.55 -5.65 -16.05
CA VAL A 420 1.52 -7.02 -16.59
C VAL A 420 0.13 -7.64 -16.46
N LYS A 421 -0.53 -7.47 -15.31
CA LYS A 421 -1.92 -7.95 -15.08
C LYS A 421 -2.89 -7.33 -16.10
N ASP A 422 -2.82 -6.01 -16.32
CA ASP A 422 -3.69 -5.31 -17.25
C ASP A 422 -3.47 -5.78 -18.70
N GLU A 423 -2.23 -6.07 -19.10
CA GLU A 423 -1.94 -6.57 -20.44
C GLU A 423 -2.39 -8.03 -20.63
N GLU A 424 -2.25 -8.88 -19.62
CA GLU A 424 -2.76 -10.26 -19.69
C GLU A 424 -4.30 -10.29 -19.82
N LEU A 425 -5.01 -9.44 -19.06
CA LEU A 425 -6.46 -9.28 -19.21
C LEU A 425 -6.85 -8.82 -20.62
N ARG A 426 -6.08 -7.91 -21.23
CA ARG A 426 -6.28 -7.48 -22.62
C ARG A 426 -6.07 -8.63 -23.60
N ILE A 427 -5.04 -9.46 -23.40
CA ILE A 427 -4.77 -10.63 -24.24
C ILE A 427 -5.93 -11.63 -24.15
N GLN A 428 -6.44 -11.90 -22.94
CA GLN A 428 -7.59 -12.79 -22.74
C GLN A 428 -8.85 -12.27 -23.44
N LEU A 429 -9.15 -10.97 -23.30
CA LEU A 429 -10.28 -10.34 -23.99
C LEU A 429 -10.11 -10.41 -25.52
N ARG A 430 -8.91 -10.11 -26.04
CA ARG A 430 -8.62 -10.21 -27.49
C ARG A 430 -8.82 -11.64 -27.99
N LYS A 431 -8.35 -12.65 -27.26
CA LYS A 431 -8.54 -14.08 -27.60
C LYS A 431 -10.02 -14.44 -27.64
N PHE A 432 -10.79 -14.03 -26.63
CA PHE A 432 -12.23 -14.28 -26.58
C PHE A 432 -12.97 -13.63 -27.75
N VAL A 433 -12.74 -12.34 -28.01
CA VAL A 433 -13.37 -11.63 -29.14
C VAL A 433 -12.97 -12.26 -30.47
N SER A 434 -11.70 -12.62 -30.66
CA SER A 434 -11.23 -13.30 -31.88
C SER A 434 -11.90 -14.65 -32.09
N SER A 435 -12.09 -15.44 -31.02
CA SER A 435 -12.83 -16.69 -31.05
C SER A 435 -14.27 -16.47 -31.52
N LYS A 436 -14.96 -15.47 -30.97
CA LYS A 436 -16.34 -15.15 -31.36
C LYS A 436 -16.46 -14.63 -32.78
N ILE A 437 -15.52 -13.82 -33.26
CA ILE A 437 -15.45 -13.42 -34.66
C ILE A 437 -15.28 -14.65 -35.57
N SER A 438 -14.42 -15.59 -35.20
CA SER A 438 -14.25 -16.83 -35.97
C SER A 438 -15.52 -17.69 -36.01
N GLU A 439 -16.27 -17.77 -34.91
CA GLU A 439 -17.57 -18.45 -34.85
C GLU A 439 -18.57 -17.82 -35.83
N VAL A 440 -18.69 -16.47 -35.83
CA VAL A 440 -19.58 -15.74 -36.74
C VAL A 440 -19.16 -15.92 -38.20
N ASN A 441 -17.87 -15.79 -38.52
CA ASN A 441 -17.36 -15.98 -39.88
C ASN A 441 -17.63 -17.40 -40.40
N ASN A 442 -17.53 -18.41 -39.55
CA ASN A 442 -17.88 -19.78 -39.91
C ASN A 442 -19.36 -19.92 -40.23
N LEU A 443 -20.26 -19.30 -39.43
CA LEU A 443 -21.70 -19.33 -39.72
C LEU A 443 -22.03 -18.66 -41.06
N ILE A 444 -21.44 -17.49 -41.35
CA ILE A 444 -21.63 -16.78 -42.62
C ILE A 444 -21.16 -17.66 -43.79
N ARG A 445 -19.99 -18.28 -43.65
CA ARG A 445 -19.44 -19.16 -44.69
C ARG A 445 -20.32 -20.38 -44.94
N VAL A 446 -20.82 -21.04 -43.90
CA VAL A 446 -21.73 -22.18 -44.03
C VAL A 446 -23.02 -21.76 -44.76
N TYR A 447 -23.59 -20.60 -44.39
CA TYR A 447 -24.75 -20.05 -45.10
C TYR A 447 -24.44 -19.78 -46.58
N GLU A 448 -23.30 -19.15 -46.90
CA GLU A 448 -22.91 -18.86 -48.27
C GLU A 448 -22.70 -20.15 -49.10
N ASP A 449 -22.04 -21.16 -48.51
CA ASP A 449 -21.83 -22.45 -49.16
C ASP A 449 -23.16 -23.15 -49.45
N GLU A 450 -24.08 -23.23 -48.47
CA GLU A 450 -25.41 -23.84 -48.61
C GLU A 450 -26.31 -23.08 -49.60
N ALA A 451 -26.38 -21.75 -49.50
CA ALA A 451 -27.18 -20.91 -50.39
C ALA A 451 -26.64 -20.94 -51.82
N SER A 452 -25.31 -20.92 -52.00
CA SER A 452 -24.70 -20.94 -53.33
C SER A 452 -24.94 -22.26 -54.07
N LEU A 453 -25.01 -23.40 -53.37
CA LEU A 453 -25.37 -24.68 -53.96
C LEU A 453 -26.79 -24.65 -54.54
N ILE A 454 -27.74 -24.10 -53.79
CA ILE A 454 -29.14 -23.98 -54.21
C ILE A 454 -29.29 -22.99 -55.37
N ILE A 455 -28.55 -21.88 -55.35
CA ILE A 455 -28.60 -20.85 -56.41
C ILE A 455 -27.93 -21.34 -57.72
N LYS A 456 -26.88 -22.15 -57.63
CA LYS A 456 -26.14 -22.70 -58.79
C LYS A 456 -26.89 -23.80 -59.53
N GLU A 457 -27.86 -24.45 -58.89
CA GLU A 457 -28.84 -25.28 -59.60
C GLU A 457 -29.72 -24.34 -60.46
N GLU A 458 -29.29 -24.02 -61.69
CA GLU A 458 -30.13 -23.30 -62.66
C GLU A 458 -31.52 -23.94 -62.65
N PHE A 459 -32.57 -23.16 -62.35
CA PHE A 459 -33.95 -23.67 -62.40
C PHE A 459 -34.17 -24.33 -63.77
N PRO A 460 -34.29 -25.67 -63.86
CA PRO A 460 -34.28 -26.36 -65.15
C PRO A 460 -35.43 -25.92 -66.06
N GLN A 461 -36.49 -25.36 -65.46
CA GLN A 461 -37.63 -24.78 -66.15
C GLN A 461 -37.26 -23.50 -66.91
N LEU A 462 -36.31 -22.68 -66.43
CA LEU A 462 -35.87 -21.46 -67.11
C LEU A 462 -35.10 -21.78 -68.40
N THR A 463 -34.26 -22.83 -68.38
CA THR A 463 -33.54 -23.32 -69.57
C THR A 463 -34.52 -23.80 -70.64
N LYS A 464 -35.55 -24.57 -70.25
CA LYS A 464 -36.64 -24.98 -71.15
C LYS A 464 -37.42 -23.80 -71.74
N ILE A 465 -37.71 -22.77 -70.94
CA ILE A 465 -38.39 -21.55 -71.44
C ILE A 465 -37.51 -20.82 -72.45
N LYS A 466 -36.19 -20.73 -72.21
CA LYS A 466 -35.23 -20.13 -73.14
C LYS A 466 -35.17 -20.89 -74.47
N GLU A 467 -35.17 -22.21 -74.43
CA GLU A 467 -35.23 -23.06 -75.62
C GLU A 467 -36.52 -22.85 -76.42
N ILE A 468 -37.68 -22.81 -75.74
CA ILE A 468 -38.97 -22.51 -76.37
C ILE A 468 -38.93 -21.12 -77.04
N LEU A 469 -38.43 -20.09 -76.35
CA LEU A 469 -38.32 -18.74 -76.91
C LEU A 469 -37.45 -18.72 -78.18
N ASN A 470 -36.33 -19.45 -78.18
CA ASN A 470 -35.45 -19.55 -79.33
C ASN A 470 -36.10 -20.31 -80.51
N ASP A 471 -36.82 -21.40 -80.26
CA ASP A 471 -37.55 -22.14 -81.30
C ASP A 471 -38.64 -21.27 -81.95
N TYR A 472 -39.44 -20.58 -81.13
CA TYR A 472 -40.46 -19.66 -81.63
C TYR A 472 -39.85 -18.46 -82.38
N TYR A 473 -38.71 -17.93 -81.91
CA TYR A 473 -37.98 -16.87 -82.63
C TYR A 473 -37.57 -17.32 -84.03
N SER A 474 -36.98 -18.51 -84.15
CA SER A 474 -36.59 -19.09 -85.44
C SER A 474 -37.79 -19.28 -86.38
N LYS A 475 -38.91 -19.78 -85.85
CA LYS A 475 -40.16 -19.93 -86.61
C LYS A 475 -40.70 -18.59 -87.09
N ILE A 476 -40.69 -17.57 -86.24
CA ILE A 476 -41.15 -16.22 -86.58
C ILE A 476 -40.24 -15.58 -87.64
N GLN A 477 -38.92 -15.75 -87.55
CA GLN A 477 -37.99 -15.25 -88.55
C GLN A 477 -38.21 -15.91 -89.91
N LYS A 478 -38.42 -17.23 -89.93
CA LYS A 478 -38.74 -17.95 -91.16
C LYS A 478 -40.02 -17.41 -91.82
N ILE A 479 -41.09 -17.17 -91.06
CA ILE A 479 -42.32 -16.57 -91.60
C ILE A 479 -42.05 -15.18 -92.16
N LYS A 480 -41.25 -14.35 -91.47
CA LYS A 480 -40.88 -13.01 -91.95
C LYS A 480 -40.09 -13.09 -93.27
N GLU A 481 -39.15 -14.02 -93.37
CA GLU A 481 -38.37 -14.28 -94.58
C GLU A 481 -39.27 -14.78 -95.72
N ASP A 482 -40.17 -15.72 -95.46
CA ASP A 482 -41.11 -16.25 -96.46
C ASP A 482 -42.01 -15.13 -97.03
N VAL A 483 -42.53 -14.25 -96.16
CA VAL A 483 -43.31 -13.08 -96.58
C VAL A 483 -42.46 -12.09 -97.37
N TYR A 484 -41.23 -11.82 -96.93
CA TYR A 484 -40.32 -10.92 -97.63
C TYR A 484 -39.97 -11.46 -99.03
N VAL A 485 -39.58 -12.72 -99.16
CA VAL A 485 -39.25 -13.38 -100.43
C VAL A 485 -40.44 -13.36 -101.37
N LYS A 486 -41.65 -13.60 -100.85
CA LYS A 486 -42.88 -13.57 -101.68
C LYS A 486 -43.18 -12.16 -102.19
N LEU A 487 -43.04 -11.14 -101.35
CA LEU A 487 -43.22 -9.73 -101.74
C LEU A 487 -42.14 -9.28 -102.74
N ASP A 488 -40.89 -9.66 -102.53
CA ASP A 488 -39.76 -9.30 -103.40
C ASP A 488 -39.87 -9.98 -104.78
N SER A 489 -40.44 -11.19 -104.86
CA SER A 489 -40.71 -11.88 -106.14
C SER A 489 -41.79 -11.21 -107.00
N MET A 490 -42.61 -10.31 -106.44
CA MET A 490 -43.72 -9.64 -107.11
C MET A 490 -43.38 -8.20 -107.53
N LYS A 491 -42.16 -7.74 -107.27
CA LYS A 491 -41.67 -6.38 -107.55
C LYS A 491 -41.64 -6.01 -109.03
N SER A 492 -41.52 -7.00 -109.92
CA SER A 492 -41.49 -6.83 -111.38
C SER A 492 -42.87 -6.92 -112.04
N ASN A 493 -43.93 -7.19 -111.27
CA ASN A 493 -45.31 -7.25 -111.75
C ASN A 493 -46.03 -5.93 -111.37
N ASP A 494 -46.98 -5.47 -112.20
CA ASP A 494 -47.68 -4.18 -112.05
C ASP A 494 -48.79 -4.23 -110.96
N VAL A 495 -48.43 -4.72 -109.76
CA VAL A 495 -49.35 -4.97 -108.63
C VAL A 495 -49.05 -3.98 -107.49
N ASP A 496 -50.06 -3.25 -107.02
CA ASP A 496 -49.93 -2.38 -105.83
C ASP A 496 -49.82 -3.24 -104.55
N MET A 497 -48.62 -3.27 -103.97
CA MET A 497 -48.30 -4.07 -102.78
C MET A 497 -48.35 -3.25 -101.48
N TYR A 498 -48.52 -1.93 -101.53
CA TYR A 498 -48.36 -1.07 -100.34
C TYR A 498 -49.36 -1.40 -99.23
N GLN A 499 -50.63 -1.60 -99.58
CA GLN A 499 -51.65 -1.94 -98.59
C GLN A 499 -51.43 -3.32 -97.95
N ILE A 500 -50.88 -4.28 -98.69
CA ILE A 500 -50.60 -5.63 -98.21
C ILE A 500 -49.40 -5.61 -97.25
N ILE A 501 -48.34 -4.88 -97.60
CA ILE A 501 -47.16 -4.68 -96.74
C ILE A 501 -47.58 -4.00 -95.43
N LYS A 502 -48.37 -2.92 -95.53
CA LYS A 502 -48.87 -2.20 -94.35
C LYS A 502 -49.74 -3.09 -93.46
N LEU A 503 -50.63 -3.89 -94.04
CA LEU A 503 -51.46 -4.85 -93.30
C LEU A 503 -50.61 -5.90 -92.57
N TRP A 504 -49.54 -6.39 -93.20
CA TRP A 504 -48.60 -7.32 -92.58
C TRP A 504 -47.83 -6.66 -91.43
N GLU A 505 -47.28 -5.47 -91.64
CA GLU A 505 -46.52 -4.72 -90.62
C GLU A 505 -47.38 -4.36 -89.41
N ASP A 506 -48.60 -3.85 -89.63
CA ASP A 506 -49.52 -3.47 -88.56
C ASP A 506 -49.92 -4.70 -87.72
N ASN A 507 -50.25 -5.83 -88.36
CA ASN A 507 -50.60 -7.06 -87.65
C ASN A 507 -49.40 -7.69 -86.94
N PHE A 508 -48.24 -7.72 -87.58
CA PHE A 508 -47.01 -8.26 -86.99
C PHE A 508 -46.56 -7.43 -85.78
N ASN A 509 -46.57 -6.10 -85.90
CA ASN A 509 -46.22 -5.19 -84.80
C ASN A 509 -47.22 -5.31 -83.64
N ARG A 510 -48.52 -5.43 -83.92
CA ARG A 510 -49.53 -5.66 -82.89
C ARG A 510 -49.30 -6.99 -82.15
N LYS A 511 -48.99 -8.07 -82.89
CA LYS A 511 -48.70 -9.39 -82.29
C LYS A 511 -47.39 -9.39 -81.52
N LYS A 512 -46.35 -8.71 -82.00
CA LYS A 512 -45.09 -8.48 -81.29
C LYS A 512 -45.33 -7.78 -79.95
N GLN A 513 -46.10 -6.70 -79.94
CA GLN A 513 -46.44 -5.99 -78.70
C GLN A 513 -47.20 -6.89 -77.70
N GLN A 514 -48.15 -7.71 -78.18
CA GLN A 514 -48.85 -8.70 -77.34
C GLN A 514 -47.89 -9.71 -76.70
N LEU A 515 -46.93 -10.23 -77.48
CA LEU A 515 -45.93 -11.17 -76.98
C LEU A 515 -45.00 -10.53 -75.95
N THR A 516 -44.51 -9.30 -76.22
CA THR A 516 -43.69 -8.55 -75.27
C THR A 516 -44.40 -8.35 -73.94
N PHE A 517 -45.68 -7.98 -73.97
CA PHE A 517 -46.48 -7.82 -72.75
C PHE A 517 -46.62 -9.14 -71.96
N LEU A 518 -46.89 -10.26 -72.64
CA LEU A 518 -46.98 -11.57 -72.00
C LEU A 518 -45.65 -11.99 -71.34
N ILE A 519 -44.53 -11.78 -72.02
CA ILE A 519 -43.20 -12.07 -71.48
C ILE A 519 -42.93 -11.21 -70.24
N SER A 520 -43.20 -9.90 -70.30
CA SER A 520 -43.07 -9.01 -69.15
C SER A 520 -43.93 -9.45 -67.96
N LEU A 521 -45.15 -9.95 -68.22
CA LEU A 521 -46.06 -10.44 -67.17
C LEU A 521 -45.53 -11.73 -66.51
N LEU A 522 -44.94 -12.63 -67.30
CA LEU A 522 -44.31 -13.86 -66.80
C LEU A 522 -43.04 -13.56 -65.98
N ILE A 523 -42.19 -12.64 -66.44
CA ILE A 523 -40.99 -12.21 -65.71
C ILE A 523 -41.38 -11.55 -64.39
N ASN A 524 -42.40 -10.69 -64.39
CA ASN A 524 -42.91 -10.07 -63.16
C ASN A 524 -43.47 -11.10 -62.16
N LYS A 525 -44.08 -12.18 -62.64
CA LYS A 525 -44.58 -13.26 -61.78
C LYS A 525 -43.44 -14.06 -61.15
N LEU A 526 -42.39 -14.35 -61.92
CA LEU A 526 -41.16 -14.94 -61.39
C LEU A 526 -40.53 -14.05 -60.32
N PHE A 527 -40.33 -12.76 -60.62
CA PHE A 527 -39.77 -11.79 -59.67
C PHE A 527 -40.56 -11.71 -58.36
N LYS A 528 -41.90 -11.72 -58.41
CA LYS A 528 -42.75 -11.73 -57.21
C LYS A 528 -42.53 -12.93 -56.30
N ASN A 529 -42.26 -14.11 -56.86
CA ASN A 529 -42.01 -15.32 -56.05
C ASN A 529 -40.65 -15.28 -55.34
N PHE A 530 -39.63 -14.64 -55.94
CA PHE A 530 -38.33 -14.44 -55.30
C PHE A 530 -38.32 -13.25 -54.34
N LYS A 531 -39.23 -12.30 -54.52
CA LYS A 531 -39.32 -11.10 -53.68
C LYS A 531 -39.48 -11.43 -52.19
N GLU A 532 -40.32 -12.40 -51.84
CA GLU A 532 -40.52 -12.78 -50.43
C GLU A 532 -39.24 -13.35 -49.79
N LEU A 533 -38.43 -14.08 -50.55
CA LEU A 533 -37.14 -14.61 -50.10
C LEU A 533 -36.12 -13.47 -49.90
N ILE A 534 -36.00 -12.58 -50.89
CA ILE A 534 -35.10 -11.41 -50.84
C ILE A 534 -35.49 -10.48 -49.68
N ASP A 535 -36.79 -10.28 -49.46
CA ASP A 535 -37.29 -9.45 -48.36
C ASP A 535 -36.96 -10.11 -47.00
N LYS A 536 -37.12 -11.44 -46.86
CA LYS A 536 -36.75 -12.16 -45.63
C LYS A 536 -35.25 -12.15 -45.36
N GLU A 537 -34.43 -12.34 -46.38
CA GLU A 537 -32.97 -12.26 -46.29
C GLU A 537 -32.53 -10.83 -45.90
N GLY A 538 -33.14 -9.82 -46.52
CA GLY A 538 -32.93 -8.41 -46.17
C GLY A 538 -33.30 -8.09 -44.71
N ILE A 539 -34.42 -8.63 -44.20
CA ILE A 539 -34.84 -8.48 -42.80
C ILE A 539 -33.85 -9.16 -41.85
N LEU A 540 -33.41 -10.39 -42.15
CA LEU A 540 -32.44 -11.12 -41.34
C LEU A 540 -31.15 -10.32 -41.18
N PHE A 541 -30.54 -9.88 -42.28
CA PHE A 541 -29.29 -9.12 -42.23
C PHE A 541 -29.46 -7.72 -41.62
N ALA A 542 -30.60 -7.06 -41.84
CA ALA A 542 -30.89 -5.79 -41.15
C ALA A 542 -30.96 -5.98 -39.62
N THR A 543 -31.57 -7.06 -39.15
CA THR A 543 -31.68 -7.37 -37.71
C THR A 543 -30.32 -7.72 -37.11
N ILE A 544 -29.43 -8.38 -37.86
CA ILE A 544 -28.07 -8.76 -37.42
C ILE A 544 -27.11 -7.54 -37.34
N THR A 545 -27.40 -6.43 -38.03
CA THR A 545 -26.51 -5.24 -37.98
C THR A 545 -26.46 -4.56 -36.61
N GLU A 546 -27.42 -4.81 -35.72
CA GLU A 546 -27.46 -4.22 -34.38
C GLU A 546 -26.70 -5.11 -33.38
N ILE A 547 -25.55 -4.64 -32.93
CA ILE A 547 -24.67 -5.34 -31.96
C ILE A 547 -25.19 -5.13 -30.50
N THR A 548 -26.21 -4.30 -30.29
CA THR A 548 -26.71 -3.86 -28.98
C THR A 548 -27.99 -4.56 -28.55
N GLU A 549 -28.13 -4.83 -27.24
CA GLU A 549 -29.43 -5.22 -26.66
C GLU A 549 -30.44 -4.09 -26.80
N GLN A 550 -31.65 -4.44 -27.22
CA GLN A 550 -32.81 -3.55 -27.33
C GLN A 550 -33.20 -3.02 -25.95
N THR A 551 -32.60 -1.92 -25.52
CA THR A 551 -33.20 -1.08 -24.48
C THR A 551 -34.19 -0.14 -25.16
N GLU A 552 -35.42 -0.08 -24.65
CA GLU A 552 -36.62 0.59 -25.23
C GLU A 552 -36.44 2.08 -25.65
N LYS A 553 -35.26 2.68 -25.44
CA LYS A 553 -34.99 4.11 -25.69
C LYS A 553 -34.01 4.38 -26.84
N PHE A 554 -33.30 3.38 -27.36
CA PHE A 554 -32.21 3.61 -28.31
C PHE A 554 -32.09 2.49 -29.36
N GLU A 555 -32.99 2.47 -30.35
CA GLU A 555 -32.84 1.64 -31.55
C GLU A 555 -31.66 2.14 -32.43
N GLY A 556 -30.89 1.24 -33.03
CA GLY A 556 -29.88 1.55 -34.06
C GLY A 556 -28.55 2.16 -33.59
N LEU A 557 -28.26 2.22 -32.29
CA LEU A 557 -26.97 2.73 -31.80
C LEU A 557 -25.91 1.60 -31.73
N PRO A 558 -24.69 1.81 -32.27
CA PRO A 558 -23.64 0.80 -32.18
C PRO A 558 -23.23 0.51 -30.73
N LEU A 559 -22.72 -0.69 -30.44
CA LEU A 559 -22.33 -1.16 -29.09
C LEU A 559 -21.37 -0.20 -28.36
N ASN A 560 -20.47 0.41 -29.11
CA ASN A 560 -19.53 1.39 -28.57
C ASN A 560 -20.21 2.71 -28.12
N PHE A 561 -21.43 3.01 -28.58
CA PHE A 561 -22.23 4.15 -28.17
C PHE A 561 -22.99 3.84 -26.87
N ALA A 562 -23.54 2.64 -26.73
CA ALA A 562 -24.16 2.17 -25.48
C ALA A 562 -23.13 2.09 -24.31
N LEU A 563 -21.89 1.74 -24.61
CA LEU A 563 -20.79 1.66 -23.62
C LEU A 563 -20.02 2.98 -23.44
N SER A 564 -20.32 4.02 -24.23
CA SER A 564 -19.52 5.25 -24.34
C SER A 564 -19.43 6.07 -23.05
N ALA A 565 -20.46 6.04 -22.20
CA ALA A 565 -20.49 6.77 -20.94
C ALA A 565 -19.39 6.32 -19.95
N PHE A 566 -18.93 5.06 -20.03
CA PHE A 566 -17.87 4.52 -19.18
C PHE A 566 -16.50 4.43 -19.88
N LEU A 567 -16.47 4.43 -21.21
CA LEU A 567 -15.25 4.26 -22.00
C LEU A 567 -14.48 5.57 -22.23
N ALA A 568 -15.15 6.73 -22.21
CA ALA A 568 -14.55 8.00 -22.60
C ALA A 568 -13.26 8.37 -21.82
N GLU A 569 -13.18 8.03 -20.53
CA GLU A 569 -12.02 8.31 -19.68
C GLU A 569 -10.84 7.34 -19.91
N LYS A 570 -11.06 6.21 -20.59
CA LYS A 570 -10.05 5.15 -20.81
C LYS A 570 -9.46 5.14 -22.21
N LEU A 571 -9.96 5.98 -23.12
CA LEU A 571 -9.49 6.08 -24.50
C LEU A 571 -8.24 6.97 -24.57
N THR A 572 -7.31 6.59 -25.44
CA THR A 572 -6.15 7.42 -25.79
C THR A 572 -6.56 8.63 -26.64
N GLU A 573 -5.70 9.64 -26.75
CA GLU A 573 -5.97 10.82 -27.58
C GLU A 573 -6.22 10.47 -29.06
N GLY A 574 -5.52 9.46 -29.58
CA GLY A 574 -5.72 8.96 -30.94
C GLY A 574 -7.10 8.32 -31.14
N GLU A 575 -7.49 7.44 -30.21
CA GLU A 575 -8.80 6.78 -30.23
C GLU A 575 -9.95 7.79 -30.04
N LEU A 576 -9.75 8.81 -29.20
CA LEU A 576 -10.72 9.91 -29.05
C LEU A 576 -10.89 10.70 -30.36
N LYS A 577 -9.80 11.01 -31.07
CA LYS A 577 -9.85 11.70 -32.37
C LYS A 577 -10.56 10.87 -33.44
N GLU A 578 -10.24 9.58 -33.52
CA GLU A 578 -10.92 8.65 -34.42
C GLU A 578 -12.42 8.60 -34.10
N ARG A 579 -12.77 8.51 -32.81
CA ARG A 579 -14.16 8.48 -32.37
C ARG A 579 -14.93 9.76 -32.69
N ILE A 580 -14.30 10.92 -32.48
CA ILE A 580 -14.89 12.22 -32.86
C ILE A 580 -15.12 12.25 -34.38
N SER A 581 -14.20 11.73 -35.18
CA SER A 581 -14.33 11.65 -36.63
C SER A 581 -15.52 10.76 -37.06
N GLU A 582 -15.66 9.58 -36.47
CA GLU A 582 -16.79 8.68 -36.73
C GLU A 582 -18.14 9.34 -36.41
N ILE A 583 -18.24 9.97 -35.24
CA ILE A 583 -19.45 10.67 -34.80
C ILE A 583 -19.76 11.82 -35.76
N ASN A 584 -18.76 12.62 -36.15
CA ASN A 584 -18.93 13.71 -37.12
C ASN A 584 -19.39 13.19 -38.48
N ALA A 585 -18.85 12.07 -38.97
CA ALA A 585 -19.30 11.45 -40.20
C ALA A 585 -20.77 11.04 -40.13
N LYS A 586 -21.21 10.48 -38.99
CA LYS A 586 -22.62 10.11 -38.78
C LYS A 586 -23.54 11.33 -38.67
N ILE A 587 -23.11 12.38 -37.97
CA ILE A 587 -23.83 13.66 -37.89
C ILE A 587 -24.00 14.26 -39.29
N ASN A 588 -22.94 14.26 -40.10
CA ASN A 588 -23.00 14.77 -41.47
C ASN A 588 -23.97 13.95 -42.33
N GLN A 589 -23.97 12.62 -42.20
CA GLN A 589 -24.94 11.76 -42.90
C GLN A 589 -26.38 12.11 -42.51
N LEU A 590 -26.67 12.26 -41.22
CA LEU A 590 -28.00 12.61 -40.72
C LEU A 590 -28.44 14.01 -41.15
N ASN A 591 -27.53 14.99 -41.14
CA ASN A 591 -27.81 16.35 -41.59
C ASN A 591 -28.14 16.39 -43.09
N ASN A 592 -27.45 15.59 -43.91
CA ASN A 592 -27.79 15.46 -45.33
C ASN A 592 -29.19 14.87 -45.53
N SER A 593 -29.51 13.79 -44.81
CA SER A 593 -30.87 13.21 -44.84
C SER A 593 -31.93 14.22 -44.38
N LEU A 594 -31.68 14.95 -43.28
CA LEU A 594 -32.56 15.99 -42.78
C LEU A 594 -32.81 17.08 -43.84
N GLY A 595 -31.76 17.55 -44.51
CA GLY A 595 -31.87 18.52 -45.59
C GLY A 595 -32.75 18.06 -46.74
N LEU A 596 -32.64 16.78 -47.15
CA LEU A 596 -33.49 16.20 -48.19
C LEU A 596 -34.97 16.20 -47.77
N TYR A 597 -35.27 15.76 -46.54
CA TYR A 597 -36.65 15.75 -46.03
C TYR A 597 -37.23 17.16 -45.88
N GLN A 598 -36.43 18.15 -45.47
CA GLN A 598 -36.87 19.55 -45.38
C GLN A 598 -37.21 20.13 -46.75
N ILE A 599 -36.41 19.80 -47.77
CA ILE A 599 -36.70 20.21 -49.16
C ILE A 599 -38.01 19.59 -49.63
N GLU A 600 -38.22 18.31 -49.37
CA GLU A 600 -39.46 17.61 -49.72
C GLU A 600 -40.67 18.22 -48.99
N GLN A 601 -40.55 18.47 -47.69
CA GLN A 601 -41.58 19.14 -46.90
C GLN A 601 -41.94 20.51 -47.50
N SER A 602 -40.94 21.36 -47.81
CA SER A 602 -41.19 22.67 -48.41
C SER A 602 -41.92 22.58 -49.75
N LYS A 603 -41.58 21.59 -50.59
CA LYS A 603 -42.30 21.35 -51.85
C LYS A 603 -43.75 20.98 -51.60
N LEU A 604 -44.01 20.07 -50.67
CA LEU A 604 -45.36 19.64 -50.30
C LEU A 604 -46.20 20.80 -49.74
N GLU A 605 -45.61 21.61 -48.86
CA GLU A 605 -46.26 22.81 -48.30
C GLU A 605 -46.62 23.84 -49.37
N LYS A 606 -45.72 24.07 -50.34
CA LYS A 606 -46.00 24.94 -51.49
C LYS A 606 -47.13 24.39 -52.35
N ILE A 607 -47.12 23.10 -52.66
CA ILE A 607 -48.19 22.45 -53.45
C ILE A 607 -49.53 22.56 -52.73
N LEU A 608 -49.55 22.29 -51.41
CA LEU A 608 -50.76 22.39 -50.60
C LEU A 608 -51.30 23.83 -50.57
N THR A 609 -50.43 24.81 -50.34
CA THR A 609 -50.78 26.23 -50.36
C THR A 609 -51.39 26.64 -51.70
N SER A 610 -50.78 26.25 -52.82
CA SER A 610 -51.31 26.53 -54.16
C SER A 610 -52.68 25.88 -54.39
N ARG A 611 -52.89 24.63 -53.95
CA ARG A 611 -54.21 23.97 -54.05
C ARG A 611 -55.28 24.67 -53.23
N ILE A 612 -54.95 25.11 -52.02
CA ILE A 612 -55.89 25.84 -51.15
C ILE A 612 -56.25 27.19 -51.79
N LYS A 613 -55.26 27.94 -52.27
CA LYS A 613 -55.48 29.22 -52.96
C LYS A 613 -56.37 29.10 -54.20
N LEU A 614 -56.15 28.06 -55.01
CA LEU A 614 -57.00 27.75 -56.17
C LEU A 614 -58.44 27.44 -55.76
N ARG A 615 -58.63 26.65 -54.68
CA ARG A 615 -59.97 26.30 -54.18
C ARG A 615 -60.73 27.52 -53.63
N THR A 616 -60.04 28.45 -52.98
CA THR A 616 -60.63 29.63 -52.35
C THR A 616 -60.69 30.85 -53.27
N GLY A 617 -60.21 30.75 -54.51
CA GLY A 617 -60.26 31.84 -55.50
C GLY A 617 -59.31 33.01 -55.19
N ILE A 618 -58.20 32.76 -54.48
CA ILE A 618 -57.26 33.82 -54.06
C ILE A 618 -56.05 33.85 -54.99
N SER A 619 -55.82 34.98 -55.65
CA SER A 619 -54.69 35.17 -56.59
C SER A 619 -53.40 35.65 -55.94
N ASP A 620 -53.44 36.23 -54.73
CA ASP A 620 -52.28 36.87 -54.11
C ASP A 620 -51.38 35.92 -53.31
N SER A 621 -50.08 36.20 -53.34
CA SER A 621 -49.05 35.44 -52.62
C SER A 621 -49.14 35.63 -51.11
N ASP A 622 -49.47 36.85 -50.65
CA ASP A 622 -49.45 37.24 -49.23
C ASP A 622 -50.82 37.75 -48.77
N VAL A 623 -51.58 36.85 -48.13
CA VAL A 623 -52.92 37.18 -47.64
C VAL A 623 -52.84 37.42 -46.13
N ASN A 624 -53.03 38.68 -45.75
CA ASN A 624 -53.09 39.08 -44.35
C ASN A 624 -54.52 39.03 -43.82
N CYS A 625 -54.70 38.44 -42.63
CA CYS A 625 -55.99 38.50 -41.95
C CYS A 625 -56.22 39.93 -41.44
N THR A 626 -57.25 40.63 -41.94
CA THR A 626 -57.48 42.04 -41.58
C THR A 626 -57.93 42.26 -40.13
N VAL A 627 -58.26 41.19 -39.40
CA VAL A 627 -58.66 41.24 -37.99
C VAL A 627 -57.46 41.21 -37.05
N CYS A 628 -56.43 40.42 -37.35
CA CYS A 628 -55.22 40.31 -36.51
C CYS A 628 -53.95 40.86 -37.15
N HIS A 629 -54.02 41.29 -38.41
CA HIS A 629 -52.92 41.80 -39.23
C HIS A 629 -51.73 40.84 -39.40
N LYS A 630 -51.92 39.54 -39.14
CA LYS A 630 -50.91 38.50 -39.37
C LYS A 630 -51.14 37.80 -40.71
N ASN A 631 -50.03 37.39 -41.34
CA ASN A 631 -50.04 36.54 -42.54
C ASN A 631 -50.75 35.22 -42.24
N ILE A 632 -51.57 34.77 -43.19
CA ILE A 632 -52.29 33.50 -43.10
C ILE A 632 -51.39 32.37 -43.60
N ASN A 633 -51.09 31.40 -42.73
CA ASN A 633 -50.41 30.18 -43.12
C ASN A 633 -51.43 29.14 -43.57
N PHE A 634 -51.68 29.03 -44.87
CA PHE A 634 -52.67 28.10 -45.44
C PHE A 634 -52.41 26.61 -45.11
N VAL A 635 -51.19 26.23 -44.72
CA VAL A 635 -50.86 24.85 -44.34
C VAL A 635 -51.34 24.55 -42.91
N LYS A 636 -51.23 25.52 -42.00
CA LYS A 636 -51.46 25.32 -40.56
C LYS A 636 -52.77 25.92 -40.06
N ASP A 637 -53.19 27.02 -40.66
CA ASP A 637 -54.31 27.82 -40.19
C ASP A 637 -55.60 27.39 -40.89
N LYS A 638 -56.68 27.24 -40.11
CA LYS A 638 -58.03 27.13 -40.67
C LYS A 638 -58.49 28.50 -41.14
N THR A 639 -58.91 28.59 -42.40
CA THR A 639 -59.30 29.84 -43.03
C THR A 639 -60.78 29.85 -43.42
N ILE A 640 -61.38 31.04 -43.41
CA ILE A 640 -62.72 31.30 -43.97
C ILE A 640 -62.59 32.46 -44.95
N THR A 641 -63.24 32.33 -46.11
CA THR A 641 -63.36 33.40 -47.10
C THR A 641 -64.76 34.00 -47.09
N CYS A 642 -64.85 35.32 -47.21
CA CYS A 642 -66.11 36.00 -47.41
C CYS A 642 -66.63 35.72 -48.83
N PRO A 643 -67.86 35.23 -49.02
CA PRO A 643 -68.42 34.94 -50.33
C PRO A 643 -68.73 36.22 -51.14
N PHE A 644 -68.86 37.37 -50.47
CA PHE A 644 -69.21 38.63 -51.13
C PHE A 644 -67.98 39.39 -51.66
N CYS A 645 -66.90 39.47 -50.88
CA CYS A 645 -65.72 40.26 -51.23
C CYS A 645 -64.44 39.43 -51.39
N GLY A 646 -64.50 38.11 -51.23
CA GLY A 646 -63.35 37.20 -51.39
C GLY A 646 -62.29 37.29 -50.29
N SER A 647 -62.45 38.18 -49.30
CA SER A 647 -61.45 38.37 -48.25
C SER A 647 -61.33 37.17 -47.33
N THR A 648 -60.10 36.79 -47.00
CA THR A 648 -59.80 35.58 -46.20
C THR A 648 -59.34 35.95 -44.81
N TYR A 649 -59.78 35.17 -43.81
CA TYR A 649 -59.47 35.39 -42.41
C TYR A 649 -59.09 34.08 -41.72
N HIS A 650 -58.34 34.17 -40.62
CA HIS A 650 -58.25 33.05 -39.69
C HIS A 650 -59.64 32.75 -39.12
N TYR A 651 -60.00 31.46 -39.09
CA TYR A 651 -61.29 30.98 -38.60
C TYR A 651 -61.66 31.59 -37.24
N LEU A 652 -60.73 31.56 -36.28
CA LEU A 652 -60.96 32.09 -34.93
C LEU A 652 -61.11 33.61 -34.91
N CYS A 653 -60.35 34.33 -35.74
CA CYS A 653 -60.43 35.79 -35.82
C CYS A 653 -61.77 36.24 -36.39
N VAL A 654 -62.26 35.60 -37.45
CA VAL A 654 -63.56 35.95 -38.03
C VAL A 654 -64.72 35.44 -37.17
N ALA A 655 -64.61 34.27 -36.53
CA ALA A 655 -65.63 33.77 -35.62
C ALA A 655 -65.85 34.74 -34.43
N PHE A 656 -64.77 35.27 -33.86
CA PHE A 656 -64.84 36.29 -32.81
C PHE A 656 -65.43 37.62 -33.30
N TRP A 657 -65.17 37.99 -34.56
CA TRP A 657 -65.75 39.19 -35.16
C TRP A 657 -67.25 39.03 -35.41
N LEU A 658 -67.65 37.89 -35.99
CA LEU A 658 -69.03 37.58 -36.33
C LEU A 658 -69.94 37.47 -35.12
N SER A 659 -69.42 37.03 -33.97
CA SER A 659 -70.20 36.99 -32.72
C SER A 659 -70.60 38.38 -32.19
N LYS A 660 -70.01 39.46 -32.72
CA LYS A 660 -70.28 40.84 -32.28
C LYS A 660 -71.00 41.69 -33.32
N TYR A 661 -70.65 41.54 -34.60
CA TYR A 661 -71.06 42.51 -35.63
C TYR A 661 -71.78 41.89 -36.83
N ASN A 662 -72.03 40.57 -36.85
CA ASN A 662 -72.65 39.76 -37.93
C ASN A 662 -72.39 40.26 -39.37
N SER A 663 -71.19 40.74 -39.63
CA SER A 663 -70.83 41.38 -40.90
C SER A 663 -69.38 41.12 -41.22
N CYS A 664 -69.05 41.15 -42.51
CA CYS A 664 -67.68 40.96 -42.97
C CYS A 664 -66.78 42.12 -42.49
N PRO A 665 -65.62 41.85 -41.86
CA PRO A 665 -64.70 42.91 -41.42
C PRO A 665 -64.23 43.86 -42.53
N LEU A 666 -64.20 43.40 -43.80
CA LEU A 666 -63.74 44.23 -44.92
C LEU A 666 -64.87 44.92 -45.67
N CYS A 667 -65.88 44.17 -46.14
CA CYS A 667 -66.94 44.74 -46.97
C CYS A 667 -68.22 45.12 -46.21
N GLN A 668 -68.28 44.81 -44.91
CA GLN A 668 -69.42 45.10 -44.03
C GLN A 668 -70.76 44.50 -44.47
N ASN A 669 -70.78 43.64 -45.50
CA ASN A 669 -71.96 42.87 -45.85
C ASN A 669 -72.36 41.99 -44.68
N HIS A 670 -73.64 42.06 -44.31
CA HIS A 670 -74.21 41.23 -43.27
C HIS A 670 -74.35 39.81 -43.79
N PHE A 671 -73.91 38.85 -42.98
CA PHE A 671 -74.18 37.45 -43.26
C PHE A 671 -75.62 37.19 -42.82
N LEU A 672 -76.48 36.75 -43.75
CA LEU A 672 -77.89 36.48 -43.47
C LEU A 672 -78.00 35.58 -42.24
N GLU A 673 -78.81 35.99 -41.25
CA GLU A 673 -79.14 35.17 -40.10
C GLU A 673 -79.81 33.88 -40.60
N PRO A 674 -79.34 32.68 -40.19
CA PRO A 674 -80.14 31.49 -40.39
C PRO A 674 -81.40 31.69 -39.53
N HIS A 675 -82.57 31.64 -40.16
CA HIS A 675 -83.94 31.75 -39.61
C HIS A 675 -84.78 33.00 -39.96
N SER A 676 -84.46 33.78 -41.00
CA SER A 676 -85.45 34.70 -41.61
C SER A 676 -86.22 34.05 -42.78
N GLU A 677 -87.35 33.43 -42.43
CA GLU A 677 -88.59 33.25 -43.23
C GLU A 677 -88.50 32.74 -44.70
N LEU A 678 -88.08 31.48 -44.94
CA LEU A 678 -88.26 30.88 -46.28
C LEU A 678 -88.68 29.40 -46.35
N PHE A 679 -89.18 28.80 -45.27
CA PHE A 679 -89.88 27.51 -45.37
C PHE A 679 -91.06 27.47 -44.39
N GLU A 680 -92.25 27.84 -44.87
CA GLU A 680 -93.50 27.35 -44.30
C GLU A 680 -93.46 25.83 -44.33
N SER A 681 -93.68 25.22 -43.16
CA SER A 681 -93.83 23.78 -43.01
C SER A 681 -95.30 23.44 -43.25
N GLU A 682 -95.59 22.70 -44.32
CA GLU A 682 -96.77 21.85 -44.32
C GLU A 682 -96.57 20.72 -43.29
N PRO A 683 -97.53 20.46 -42.40
CA PRO A 683 -97.43 19.38 -41.44
C PRO A 683 -97.82 18.05 -42.06
N ASP A 684 -97.04 17.03 -41.73
CA ASP A 684 -97.33 15.62 -41.97
C ASP A 684 -98.70 15.22 -41.39
N HIS A 685 -99.53 14.61 -42.24
CA HIS A 685 -100.56 13.66 -41.82
C HIS A 685 -100.26 12.32 -42.49
N LEU A 686 -99.93 11.33 -41.64
CA LEU A 686 -100.10 9.86 -41.78
C LEU A 686 -99.72 9.17 -43.11
#